data_AF-A0A7V4Y9K2-F1
#
_entry.id   AF-A0A7V4Y9K2-F1
#
_cell.length_a   1.000
_cell.length_b   1.000
_cell.length_c   1.000
_cell.angle_alpha   90.00
_cell.angle_beta   90.00
_cell.angle_gamma   90.00
#
_symmetry.space_group_name_H-M   'P 1'
#
loop_
_entity.id
_entity.type
_entity.pdbx_description
1 polymer ?
#
loop_
_entity_poly.entity_id
_entity_poly.type
_entity_poly.pdbx_seq_one_letter_code
_entity_poly.pdbx_strand_id
1 'polypeptide(L)'
;MISKKDFKKISDWLWEIPKDFRPDMRVPARVYLSEKMLEEAFRDRSIEQLINVATLPGIQRYALAMPDMHEGYSSPIGGVAAIDTKEGIISPGMQGYDINFLSPKTFVLLEHGTYLPISELEKVWKEKKVKFMDFKRKELKESEMIYFLKRYNNPTIYRIITASGREIEATGDHPIYTQEGMKEVRFLNEGEKIAIFPFEGVAFEEPSNEIILSKKDFEKTLKELGKTNKGSSVQQILKQTEKLNLLPLRYNSWQLPYLLKIMGFVFGDGYISITKDGKGIVGFNGKREDLEKIREDIKKIGFNPSPIIAREKKHKIKTQYQKEYQFKTKEEFFRVSSFAFAALLIALGTPYGIKTEKEYRIPKWIFKAPLWQKRLFLASFFGAELSSPKTLNKYNFYAPQLNMSKARELEKNVREFLEDIANLLKDFGIETYPIKKVPGYNFEGKRGETIGLRLQISEKIENLIRFFETVGYEYNRQKQKEASLAANYLRLKLKVTKVREKARKEIRALYKKKGDFKKLAPKILEKYGGKYVTYQFLYHSLFKEKSHGVIRKRGKPRIAFNFPSFEEYKKECAFGENGLVWDEIEKIEKIPYRDFVFDFTIKDANHNFIASNFVVSNCGVRVLTSEWKESDLKPYLEKLANEIYKEVPSGLGRGRQLKFSIPELDKILEGGVPYLVEKGYGEKEDIENCEAGGKLPWADASAVSSHAKNRGRDQVGTLGSGNHFLEIQKVAEIFNEEVAKTFGVFKDQIVVMVHCGSRGLGHQVCSDYLREFIPLMLNKYKIKVPDREFACVPFNSPEGKRALAASGAAANYAWANRQMITHFVRKAWKNVLGERGGKLSLLYDVAHNIIKIEKYNIGGKEKEVAVHRKGATRAFPPGHSEIQEKYKNVGQPVIIPGSMGTASYILVGRKEGEEAFYSTCHGAGRTMSRHAAIRTLSGKEIVQALEKKGIIVKCYSLRGIAEEAPQAYKNVDEVVEVVHNAGLSKKVAKIIPLAVIKGE
;
A
#
# COMPACT_ATOMS: atom_id res chain seq x y z
N MET A 1 26.58 26.97 -6.25
CA MET A 1 26.49 25.52 -6.49
C MET A 1 27.85 24.93 -6.17
N ILE A 2 27.90 23.73 -5.61
CA ILE A 2 29.17 23.01 -5.35
C ILE A 2 29.74 22.54 -6.70
N SER A 3 31.05 22.55 -6.84
CA SER A 3 31.77 22.27 -8.08
C SER A 3 33.08 21.52 -7.80
N LYS A 4 33.74 21.04 -8.87
CA LYS A 4 35.07 20.40 -8.78
C LYS A 4 36.16 21.31 -8.17
N LYS A 5 35.96 22.63 -8.16
CA LYS A 5 36.90 23.62 -7.57
C LYS A 5 36.82 23.68 -6.04
N ASP A 6 35.73 23.19 -5.45
CA ASP A 6 35.49 23.20 -4.00
C ASP A 6 36.13 21.98 -3.28
N PHE A 7 36.73 21.06 -4.04
CA PHE A 7 37.42 19.87 -3.56
C PHE A 7 38.94 20.02 -3.63
N LYS A 8 39.64 19.53 -2.60
CA LYS A 8 41.06 19.20 -2.64
C LYS A 8 41.21 17.74 -3.10
N LYS A 9 42.01 17.51 -4.15
CA LYS A 9 42.39 16.14 -4.58
C LYS A 9 43.42 15.60 -3.58
N ILE A 10 43.11 14.51 -2.90
CA ILE A 10 44.00 13.85 -1.92
C ILE A 10 44.76 12.70 -2.59
N SER A 11 44.11 12.00 -3.51
CA SER A 11 44.72 11.05 -4.45
C SER A 11 43.85 10.97 -5.72
N ASP A 12 44.22 10.14 -6.69
CA ASP A 12 43.38 9.88 -7.88
C ASP A 12 42.02 9.22 -7.57
N TRP A 13 41.84 8.75 -6.33
CA TRP A 13 40.68 7.98 -5.88
C TRP A 13 39.98 8.60 -4.66
N LEU A 14 40.47 9.73 -4.13
CA LEU A 14 39.97 10.38 -2.93
C LEU A 14 40.00 11.91 -3.05
N TRP A 15 38.86 12.54 -2.81
CA TRP A 15 38.67 13.99 -2.86
C TRP A 15 38.01 14.48 -1.56
N GLU A 16 38.43 15.65 -1.07
CA GLU A 16 37.99 16.21 0.20
C GLU A 16 37.42 17.63 0.02
N ILE A 17 36.19 17.85 0.47
CA ILE A 17 35.66 19.19 0.74
C ILE A 17 36.20 19.62 2.12
N PRO A 18 36.96 20.72 2.20
CA PRO A 18 37.57 21.17 3.46
C PRO A 18 36.52 21.51 4.53
N LYS A 19 36.88 21.36 5.81
CA LYS A 19 36.00 21.74 6.93
C LYS A 19 35.60 23.22 6.86
N ASP A 20 36.50 24.09 6.43
CA ASP A 20 36.32 25.53 6.27
C ASP A 20 35.36 25.93 5.13
N PHE A 21 34.90 24.97 4.30
CA PHE A 21 33.88 25.21 3.26
C PHE A 21 32.53 25.69 3.82
N ARG A 22 32.16 25.27 5.04
CA ARG A 22 30.91 25.71 5.71
C ARG A 22 31.14 25.87 7.21
N PRO A 23 30.78 27.00 7.85
CA PRO A 23 31.17 27.31 9.23
C PRO A 23 30.53 26.40 10.30
N ASP A 24 29.53 25.59 9.94
CA ASP A 24 28.90 24.58 10.79
C ASP A 24 29.48 23.16 10.62
N MET A 25 30.39 22.93 9.66
CA MET A 25 31.10 21.66 9.51
C MET A 25 32.06 21.44 10.68
N ARG A 26 31.96 20.26 11.29
CA ARG A 26 32.81 19.82 12.39
C ARG A 26 34.05 19.08 11.89
N VAL A 27 33.90 18.39 10.77
CA VAL A 27 34.91 17.58 10.07
C VAL A 27 34.91 17.90 8.57
N PRO A 28 35.97 17.56 7.80
CA PRO A 28 35.92 17.55 6.34
C PRO A 28 34.93 16.49 5.81
N ALA A 29 34.51 16.65 4.55
CA ALA A 29 33.71 15.65 3.83
C ALA A 29 34.53 15.00 2.70
N ARG A 30 34.59 13.67 2.66
CA ARG A 30 35.44 12.89 1.75
C ARG A 30 34.62 11.98 0.84
N VAL A 31 34.92 12.01 -0.45
CA VAL A 31 34.33 11.12 -1.47
C VAL A 31 35.42 10.25 -2.09
N TYR A 32 35.19 8.94 -2.10
CA TYR A 32 36.03 7.97 -2.79
C TYR A 32 35.52 7.81 -4.22
N LEU A 33 36.13 8.48 -5.19
CA LEU A 33 35.69 8.54 -6.57
C LEU A 33 36.89 8.67 -7.51
N SER A 34 36.82 8.02 -8.67
CA SER A 34 37.67 8.41 -9.81
C SER A 34 37.26 9.80 -10.31
N GLU A 35 38.13 10.46 -11.07
CA GLU A 35 37.86 11.81 -11.59
C GLU A 35 36.58 11.87 -12.47
N LYS A 36 36.35 10.83 -13.30
CA LYS A 36 35.10 10.60 -14.03
C LYS A 36 33.90 10.51 -13.09
N MET A 37 33.99 9.69 -12.04
CA MET A 37 32.87 9.45 -11.12
C MET A 37 32.57 10.66 -10.23
N LEU A 38 33.55 11.53 -9.95
CA LEU A 38 33.32 12.84 -9.33
C LEU A 38 32.49 13.76 -10.24
N GLU A 39 32.76 13.77 -11.54
CA GLU A 39 31.97 14.55 -12.51
C GLU A 39 30.54 13.99 -12.68
N GLU A 40 30.34 12.68 -12.50
CA GLU A 40 29.01 12.08 -12.41
C GLU A 40 28.28 12.40 -11.09
N ALA A 41 28.99 12.58 -9.97
CA ALA A 41 28.40 12.84 -8.66
C ALA A 41 27.75 14.24 -8.54
N PHE A 42 28.08 15.20 -9.40
CA PHE A 42 27.40 16.50 -9.47
C PHE A 42 25.99 16.44 -10.10
N ARG A 43 25.52 15.26 -10.53
CA ARG A 43 24.19 15.07 -11.16
C ARG A 43 23.03 14.97 -10.16
N ASP A 44 23.30 14.78 -8.87
CA ASP A 44 22.28 14.71 -7.80
C ASP A 44 22.76 15.42 -6.51
N ARG A 45 21.99 15.34 -5.41
CA ARG A 45 22.31 16.02 -4.14
C ARG A 45 23.18 15.20 -3.19
N SER A 46 23.77 14.07 -3.61
CA SER A 46 24.57 13.20 -2.73
C SER A 46 25.73 13.93 -2.04
N ILE A 47 26.39 14.87 -2.74
CA ILE A 47 27.45 15.72 -2.19
C ILE A 47 26.90 16.71 -1.14
N GLU A 48 25.73 17.32 -1.37
CA GLU A 48 25.06 18.22 -0.42
C GLU A 48 24.68 17.48 0.87
N GLN A 49 24.14 16.26 0.72
CA GLN A 49 23.82 15.37 1.85
C GLN A 49 25.06 14.98 2.65
N LEU A 50 26.21 14.75 2.00
CA LEU A 50 27.47 14.46 2.68
C LEU A 50 28.01 15.66 3.48
N ILE A 51 27.94 16.87 2.93
CA ILE A 51 28.30 18.10 3.64
C ILE A 51 27.41 18.29 4.88
N ASN A 52 26.11 17.96 4.78
CA ASN A 52 25.21 17.98 5.92
C ASN A 52 25.61 16.96 7.01
N VAL A 53 26.02 15.73 6.63
CA VAL A 53 26.57 14.74 7.58
C VAL A 53 27.80 15.29 8.34
N ALA A 54 28.65 16.08 7.69
CA ALA A 54 29.86 16.66 8.29
C ALA A 54 29.61 17.67 9.43
N THR A 55 28.36 18.06 9.68
CA THR A 55 27.96 19.03 10.73
C THR A 55 27.48 18.37 12.04
N LEU A 56 27.28 17.05 12.05
CA LEU A 56 26.51 16.37 13.08
C LEU A 56 27.24 16.28 14.43
N PRO A 57 26.55 16.48 15.58
CA PRO A 57 27.19 16.43 16.89
C PRO A 57 27.88 15.09 17.16
N GLY A 58 29.13 15.16 17.62
CA GLY A 58 29.96 13.98 17.90
C GLY A 58 30.57 13.29 16.67
N ILE A 59 30.38 13.76 15.43
CA ILE A 59 31.06 13.15 14.27
C ILE A 59 32.59 13.23 14.40
N GLN A 60 33.29 12.13 14.09
CA GLN A 60 34.74 11.99 14.22
C GLN A 60 35.42 11.82 12.85
N ARG A 61 36.68 12.28 12.74
CA ARG A 61 37.54 12.32 11.52
C ARG A 61 36.91 13.03 10.32
N TYR A 62 35.95 12.39 9.65
CA TYR A 62 35.40 12.78 8.35
C TYR A 62 33.92 12.36 8.22
N ALA A 63 33.15 13.06 7.39
CA ALA A 63 31.97 12.48 6.74
C ALA A 63 32.42 11.79 5.45
N LEU A 64 31.99 10.55 5.19
CA LEU A 64 32.55 9.71 4.13
C LEU A 64 31.45 9.26 3.15
N ALA A 65 31.77 9.23 1.84
CA ALA A 65 30.94 8.57 0.83
C ALA A 65 31.76 7.65 -0.09
N MET A 66 31.22 6.46 -0.34
CA MET A 66 31.79 5.38 -1.13
C MET A 66 31.50 5.54 -2.63
N PRO A 67 32.20 4.83 -3.56
CA PRO A 67 32.13 5.15 -4.99
C PRO A 67 30.76 4.85 -5.64
N ASP A 68 29.95 4.02 -5.00
CA ASP A 68 28.55 3.72 -5.35
C ASP A 68 27.55 4.81 -4.92
N MET A 69 28.03 5.93 -4.37
CA MET A 69 27.18 7.00 -3.83
C MET A 69 26.18 7.58 -4.83
N HIS A 70 25.00 7.90 -4.30
CA HIS A 70 23.88 8.58 -4.97
C HIS A 70 22.89 9.13 -3.92
N GLU A 71 21.99 10.02 -4.33
CA GLU A 71 21.05 10.73 -3.45
C GLU A 71 20.16 9.76 -2.62
N GLY A 72 20.09 10.03 -1.31
CA GLY A 72 19.34 9.25 -0.32
C GLY A 72 18.40 10.10 0.55
N TYR A 73 18.22 9.69 1.80
CA TYR A 73 17.37 10.33 2.82
C TYR A 73 18.20 10.77 4.03
N SER A 74 18.27 12.05 4.38
CA SER A 74 19.29 12.66 5.26
C SER A 74 20.73 12.48 4.73
N SER A 75 21.32 11.31 4.91
CA SER A 75 22.61 10.88 4.33
C SER A 75 22.44 10.28 2.92
N PRO A 76 23.46 10.38 2.05
CA PRO A 76 23.45 9.71 0.75
C PRO A 76 23.49 8.18 0.92
N ILE A 77 23.11 7.44 -0.12
CA ILE A 77 23.51 6.03 -0.25
C ILE A 77 25.03 6.01 -0.50
N GLY A 78 25.75 5.00 0.00
CA GLY A 78 27.21 5.01 0.07
C GLY A 78 27.76 5.80 1.26
N GLY A 79 26.91 6.36 2.12
CA GLY A 79 27.31 7.24 3.24
C GLY A 79 27.79 6.48 4.47
N VAL A 80 28.86 6.99 5.10
CA VAL A 80 29.42 6.50 6.36
C VAL A 80 29.74 7.67 7.30
N ALA A 81 29.39 7.53 8.58
CA ALA A 81 29.73 8.48 9.63
C ALA A 81 29.98 7.78 10.97
N ALA A 82 31.13 8.02 11.59
CA ALA A 82 31.42 7.59 12.96
C ALA A 82 31.05 8.69 13.96
N ILE A 83 30.12 8.39 14.86
CA ILE A 83 29.63 9.33 15.87
C ILE A 83 30.08 8.88 17.27
N ASP A 84 30.72 9.75 18.04
CA ASP A 84 31.17 9.51 19.41
C ASP A 84 30.02 9.01 20.32
N THR A 85 30.16 7.86 20.99
CA THR A 85 29.06 7.29 21.79
C THR A 85 28.77 8.06 23.07
N LYS A 86 29.70 8.90 23.55
CA LYS A 86 29.53 9.69 24.79
C LYS A 86 28.82 11.01 24.48
N GLU A 87 29.42 11.82 23.60
CA GLU A 87 29.00 13.20 23.34
C GLU A 87 28.20 13.38 22.04
N GLY A 88 28.04 12.32 21.26
CA GLY A 88 27.37 12.35 19.95
C GLY A 88 25.91 11.93 19.96
N ILE A 89 25.38 11.73 18.76
CA ILE A 89 23.97 11.39 18.49
C ILE A 89 23.79 9.98 17.93
N ILE A 90 22.55 9.47 18.02
CA ILE A 90 22.05 8.39 17.16
C ILE A 90 20.92 8.92 16.28
N SER A 91 20.93 8.58 14.99
CA SER A 91 19.85 8.94 14.05
C SER A 91 19.44 7.75 13.18
N PRO A 92 18.18 7.29 13.25
CA PRO A 92 17.67 6.22 12.40
C PRO A 92 17.68 6.61 10.90
N GLY A 93 17.52 7.90 10.57
CA GLY A 93 17.59 8.40 9.19
C GLY A 93 18.95 8.22 8.54
N MET A 94 20.03 8.31 9.33
CA MET A 94 21.41 8.11 8.88
C MET A 94 21.71 6.64 8.53
N GLN A 95 21.12 5.69 9.27
CA GLN A 95 21.18 4.25 8.96
C GLN A 95 20.43 3.93 7.65
N GLY A 96 19.41 4.73 7.34
CA GLY A 96 18.66 4.65 6.09
C GLY A 96 17.62 3.53 6.05
N TYR A 97 16.83 3.57 4.97
CA TYR A 97 15.67 2.72 4.75
C TYR A 97 15.12 2.92 3.34
N ASP A 98 14.29 1.97 2.90
CA ASP A 98 13.29 2.22 1.87
C ASP A 98 11.98 2.67 2.57
N ILE A 99 11.57 3.94 2.46
CA ILE A 99 10.26 4.44 2.95
C ILE A 99 9.72 5.52 2.00
N ASN A 100 8.41 5.44 1.80
CA ASN A 100 7.64 5.87 0.65
C ASN A 100 6.42 6.67 1.12
N PHE A 101 6.12 7.86 0.60
CA PHE A 101 5.16 8.80 1.21
C PHE A 101 4.16 9.47 0.23
N LEU A 102 3.15 10.14 0.79
CA LEU A 102 2.01 10.80 0.14
C LEU A 102 1.91 12.29 0.53
N SER A 103 1.28 13.11 -0.31
CA SER A 103 0.98 14.51 0.04
C SER A 103 -0.12 14.63 1.10
N PRO A 104 -0.14 15.69 1.93
CA PRO A 104 -1.06 15.86 3.06
C PRO A 104 -2.54 15.81 2.65
N LYS A 105 -2.82 16.23 1.41
CA LYS A 105 -4.17 16.33 0.84
C LYS A 105 -4.72 14.97 0.38
N THR A 106 -3.89 13.93 0.36
CA THR A 106 -4.29 12.59 -0.09
C THR A 106 -5.36 12.04 0.84
N PHE A 107 -6.56 11.77 0.32
CA PHE A 107 -7.70 11.31 1.13
C PHE A 107 -7.59 9.82 1.43
N VAL A 108 -7.61 9.44 2.71
CA VAL A 108 -7.51 8.04 3.14
C VAL A 108 -8.90 7.51 3.38
N LEU A 109 -9.25 6.39 2.74
CA LEU A 109 -10.55 5.76 2.91
C LEU A 109 -10.58 4.95 4.21
N LEU A 110 -11.52 5.30 5.08
CA LEU A 110 -11.70 4.73 6.41
C LEU A 110 -12.81 3.68 6.44
N GLU A 111 -12.96 3.03 7.60
CA GLU A 111 -14.12 2.22 7.92
C GLU A 111 -15.42 3.03 7.77
N HIS A 112 -16.52 2.28 7.60
CA HIS A 112 -17.83 2.85 7.30
C HIS A 112 -17.92 3.64 5.98
N GLY A 113 -16.83 3.77 5.22
CA GLY A 113 -16.79 4.58 3.99
C GLY A 113 -16.85 6.08 4.29
N THR A 114 -16.04 6.50 5.26
CA THR A 114 -15.68 7.90 5.50
C THR A 114 -14.26 8.16 5.01
N TYR A 115 -13.83 9.41 4.87
CA TYR A 115 -12.44 9.76 4.58
C TYR A 115 -11.94 10.96 5.38
N LEU A 116 -10.62 11.05 5.53
CA LEU A 116 -9.91 12.25 5.99
C LEU A 116 -8.66 12.47 5.11
N PRO A 117 -8.19 13.72 4.93
CA PRO A 117 -6.83 13.97 4.44
C PRO A 117 -5.82 13.24 5.32
N ILE A 118 -4.78 12.65 4.73
CA ILE A 118 -3.78 11.90 5.49
C ILE A 118 -3.15 12.77 6.59
N SER A 119 -2.93 14.07 6.37
CA SER A 119 -2.41 14.97 7.41
C SER A 119 -3.35 15.17 8.61
N GLU A 120 -4.66 15.01 8.45
CA GLU A 120 -5.62 15.13 9.56
C GLU A 120 -5.67 13.87 10.42
N LEU A 121 -5.36 12.70 9.82
CA LEU A 121 -5.20 11.45 10.55
C LEU A 121 -4.07 11.50 11.59
N GLU A 122 -3.09 12.39 11.46
CA GLU A 122 -2.02 12.60 12.45
C GLU A 122 -2.56 12.72 13.89
N LYS A 123 -3.75 13.29 14.06
CA LYS A 123 -4.44 13.50 15.35
C LYS A 123 -5.27 12.30 15.82
N VAL A 124 -5.83 11.49 14.91
CA VAL A 124 -6.90 10.52 15.20
C VAL A 124 -6.63 9.09 14.73
N TRP A 125 -5.47 8.80 14.12
CA TRP A 125 -5.19 7.51 13.48
C TRP A 125 -5.32 6.28 14.39
N LYS A 126 -5.16 6.43 15.71
CA LYS A 126 -5.33 5.32 16.67
C LYS A 126 -6.79 4.88 16.85
N GLU A 127 -7.74 5.74 16.48
CA GLU A 127 -9.18 5.54 16.73
C GLU A 127 -9.95 5.08 15.49
N LYS A 128 -9.40 5.32 14.30
CA LYS A 128 -10.09 5.06 13.02
C LYS A 128 -9.39 3.91 12.27
N LYS A 129 -10.15 2.98 11.69
CA LYS A 129 -9.61 1.92 10.81
C LYS A 129 -9.61 2.37 9.35
N VAL A 130 -8.65 1.90 8.58
CA VAL A 130 -8.50 2.17 7.14
C VAL A 130 -8.99 1.00 6.30
N LYS A 131 -9.40 1.26 5.07
CA LYS A 131 -9.65 0.21 4.08
C LYS A 131 -8.40 -0.16 3.31
N PHE A 132 -8.19 -1.47 3.13
CA PHE A 132 -7.08 -2.05 2.38
C PHE A 132 -7.53 -3.24 1.54
N MET A 133 -6.70 -3.64 0.58
CA MET A 133 -6.93 -4.81 -0.27
C MET A 133 -6.27 -6.06 0.32
N ASP A 134 -7.07 -7.09 0.57
CA ASP A 134 -6.59 -8.48 0.70
C ASP A 134 -6.42 -9.05 -0.71
N PHE A 135 -5.19 -9.01 -1.23
CA PHE A 135 -4.91 -9.44 -2.60
C PHE A 135 -5.16 -10.95 -2.82
N LYS A 136 -5.07 -11.76 -1.75
CA LYS A 136 -5.27 -13.22 -1.82
C LYS A 136 -6.75 -13.56 -1.98
N ARG A 137 -7.62 -12.93 -1.20
CA ARG A 137 -9.08 -13.11 -1.35
C ARG A 137 -9.64 -12.32 -2.52
N LYS A 138 -8.95 -11.24 -2.90
CA LYS A 138 -9.52 -10.12 -3.68
C LYS A 138 -10.75 -9.63 -2.93
N GLU A 139 -10.56 -9.00 -1.78
CA GLU A 139 -11.63 -8.37 -0.97
C GLU A 139 -11.10 -7.07 -0.34
N LEU A 140 -11.95 -6.05 -0.22
CA LEU A 140 -11.68 -4.90 0.65
C LEU A 140 -11.97 -5.27 2.11
N LYS A 141 -11.04 -4.91 2.99
CA LYS A 141 -11.13 -5.13 4.44
C LYS A 141 -10.77 -3.88 5.22
N GLU A 142 -11.13 -3.87 6.49
CA GLU A 142 -10.85 -2.79 7.45
C GLU A 142 -9.70 -3.24 8.36
N SER A 143 -8.69 -2.39 8.57
CA SER A 143 -7.53 -2.66 9.46
C SER A 143 -7.18 -1.45 10.31
N GLU A 144 -6.65 -1.71 11.50
CA GLU A 144 -6.17 -0.66 12.41
C GLU A 144 -4.87 -0.06 11.86
N MET A 145 -4.78 1.27 11.84
CA MET A 145 -3.49 1.94 11.70
C MET A 145 -2.71 1.73 13.00
N ILE A 146 -1.49 1.22 12.89
CA ILE A 146 -0.61 0.97 14.03
C ILE A 146 0.68 1.79 13.95
N TYR A 147 0.93 2.48 12.84
CA TYR A 147 1.92 3.55 12.78
C TYR A 147 1.56 4.64 11.78
N PHE A 148 1.63 5.91 12.17
CA PHE A 148 1.43 7.07 11.28
C PHE A 148 2.72 7.88 11.08
N LEU A 149 3.22 7.96 9.85
CA LEU A 149 4.49 8.56 9.45
C LEU A 149 4.30 10.01 8.94
N LYS A 150 5.32 10.85 9.21
CA LYS A 150 5.40 12.24 8.73
C LYS A 150 6.87 12.63 8.54
N ARG A 151 7.19 13.14 7.35
CA ARG A 151 8.54 13.47 6.86
C ARG A 151 8.46 14.81 6.12
N TYR A 152 9.47 15.68 6.22
CA TYR A 152 9.52 16.84 5.32
C TYR A 152 10.03 16.39 3.95
N ASN A 153 9.42 16.82 2.85
CA ASN A 153 9.85 16.44 1.50
C ASN A 153 10.53 17.61 0.78
N ASN A 154 11.65 17.35 0.13
CA ASN A 154 12.36 18.31 -0.71
C ASN A 154 13.10 17.51 -1.81
N PRO A 155 12.96 17.82 -3.13
CA PRO A 155 12.32 19.01 -3.71
C PRO A 155 11.00 18.75 -4.45
N THR A 156 10.45 17.53 -4.47
CA THR A 156 9.43 17.15 -5.48
C THR A 156 8.49 16.02 -5.03
N ILE A 157 7.24 16.09 -5.48
CA ILE A 157 6.31 14.94 -5.54
C ILE A 157 5.77 14.77 -6.97
N TYR A 158 5.16 13.63 -7.26
CA TYR A 158 4.51 13.33 -8.54
C TYR A 158 3.00 13.33 -8.35
N ARG A 159 2.27 14.01 -9.24
CA ARG A 159 0.81 13.96 -9.33
C ARG A 159 0.41 13.08 -10.50
N ILE A 160 -0.28 11.99 -10.20
CA ILE A 160 -0.78 11.03 -11.17
C ILE A 160 -2.26 11.33 -11.39
N ILE A 161 -2.68 11.52 -12.64
CA ILE A 161 -4.06 11.84 -13.02
C ILE A 161 -4.57 10.74 -13.95
N THR A 162 -5.76 10.20 -13.68
CA THR A 162 -6.33 9.10 -14.47
C THR A 162 -7.26 9.56 -15.60
N ALA A 163 -7.58 8.65 -16.51
CA ALA A 163 -8.53 8.85 -17.59
C ALA A 163 -9.92 9.21 -17.07
N SER A 164 -10.39 8.64 -15.94
CA SER A 164 -11.62 9.10 -15.28
C SER A 164 -11.48 10.46 -14.58
N GLY A 165 -10.25 10.95 -14.36
CA GLY A 165 -9.98 12.20 -13.65
C GLY A 165 -9.98 12.03 -12.13
N ARG A 166 -9.37 10.94 -11.64
CA ARG A 166 -8.90 10.83 -10.25
C ARG A 166 -7.45 11.26 -10.17
N GLU A 167 -7.00 11.65 -8.98
CA GLU A 167 -5.61 12.02 -8.78
C GLU A 167 -5.07 11.67 -7.39
N ILE A 168 -3.76 11.42 -7.34
CA ILE A 168 -2.98 11.28 -6.11
C ILE A 168 -1.66 12.03 -6.27
N GLU A 169 -1.15 12.56 -5.17
CA GLU A 169 0.15 13.22 -5.09
C GLU A 169 1.05 12.42 -4.14
N ALA A 170 2.20 11.95 -4.62
CA ALA A 170 3.04 10.99 -3.92
C ALA A 170 4.55 11.22 -4.16
N THR A 171 5.40 10.81 -3.22
CA THR A 171 6.85 10.80 -3.44
C THR A 171 7.20 9.77 -4.51
N GLY A 172 8.26 10.02 -5.26
CA GLY A 172 8.57 9.22 -6.45
C GLY A 172 8.80 7.73 -6.15
N ASP A 173 9.36 7.44 -4.99
CA ASP A 173 9.63 6.10 -4.49
C ASP A 173 8.35 5.31 -4.09
N HIS A 174 7.21 5.97 -3.89
CA HIS A 174 6.02 5.35 -3.30
C HIS A 174 5.20 4.52 -4.28
N PRO A 175 5.02 3.20 -4.10
CA PRO A 175 4.35 2.38 -5.10
C PRO A 175 2.83 2.51 -5.12
N ILE A 176 2.29 2.17 -6.29
CA ILE A 176 0.87 2.07 -6.66
C ILE A 176 0.65 0.70 -7.31
N TYR A 177 -0.50 0.06 -7.06
CA TYR A 177 -0.81 -1.25 -7.62
C TYR A 177 -1.28 -1.16 -9.09
N THR A 178 -0.47 -1.72 -9.97
CA THR A 178 -0.69 -1.85 -11.42
C THR A 178 -1.17 -3.26 -11.79
N GLN A 179 -1.49 -3.49 -13.07
CA GLN A 179 -1.76 -4.84 -13.58
C GLN A 179 -0.57 -5.81 -13.42
N GLU A 180 0.64 -5.30 -13.20
CA GLU A 180 1.88 -6.06 -12.99
C GLU A 180 2.29 -6.13 -11.51
N GLY A 181 1.46 -5.64 -10.58
CA GLY A 181 1.76 -5.58 -9.14
C GLY A 181 2.14 -4.18 -8.64
N MET A 182 2.77 -4.11 -7.47
CA MET A 182 3.20 -2.84 -6.86
C MET A 182 4.35 -2.22 -7.66
N LYS A 183 4.20 -0.95 -8.05
CA LYS A 183 5.20 -0.21 -8.84
C LYS A 183 5.34 1.22 -8.35
N GLU A 184 6.57 1.65 -8.09
CA GLU A 184 6.86 3.01 -7.58
C GLU A 184 6.27 4.10 -8.47
N VAL A 185 5.72 5.15 -7.84
CA VAL A 185 5.00 6.25 -8.49
C VAL A 185 5.79 6.91 -9.59
N ARG A 186 7.09 7.12 -9.36
CA ARG A 186 7.98 7.69 -10.38
C ARG A 186 7.96 6.80 -11.63
N PHE A 187 7.89 5.48 -11.49
CA PHE A 187 7.99 4.55 -12.61
C PHE A 187 6.76 4.44 -13.49
N LEU A 188 5.60 4.87 -13.02
CA LEU A 188 4.36 4.81 -13.78
C LEU A 188 4.51 5.53 -15.13
N ASN A 189 3.77 5.07 -16.14
CA ASN A 189 3.70 5.72 -17.44
C ASN A 189 2.26 6.16 -17.76
N GLU A 190 2.11 7.20 -18.57
CA GLU A 190 0.83 7.54 -19.19
C GLU A 190 0.39 6.38 -20.11
N GLY A 191 -0.91 6.05 -20.10
CA GLY A 191 -1.46 4.85 -20.72
C GLY A 191 -1.41 3.57 -19.86
N GLU A 192 -0.76 3.57 -18.69
CA GLU A 192 -0.69 2.40 -17.82
C GLU A 192 -1.98 2.18 -17.01
N LYS A 193 -2.37 0.91 -16.78
CA LYS A 193 -3.54 0.56 -15.97
C LYS A 193 -3.18 0.28 -14.51
N ILE A 194 -3.87 1.00 -13.63
CA ILE A 194 -3.75 0.95 -12.16
C ILE A 194 -5.08 0.59 -11.51
N ALA A 195 -5.03 -0.09 -10.36
CA ALA A 195 -6.23 -0.43 -9.61
C ALA A 195 -6.64 0.77 -8.75
N ILE A 196 -7.86 1.25 -9.00
CA ILE A 196 -8.52 2.25 -8.16
C ILE A 196 -9.74 1.63 -7.47
N PHE A 197 -10.17 2.21 -6.36
CA PHE A 197 -11.51 1.98 -5.79
C PHE A 197 -12.38 3.24 -5.95
N PRO A 198 -13.27 3.33 -6.97
CA PRO A 198 -13.98 4.58 -7.31
C PRO A 198 -14.95 5.14 -6.27
N PHE A 199 -15.29 4.37 -5.23
CA PHE A 199 -16.13 4.86 -4.15
C PHE A 199 -15.32 5.75 -3.21
N GLU A 200 -15.73 7.01 -3.08
CA GLU A 200 -15.05 8.02 -2.26
C GLU A 200 -15.63 8.07 -0.85
N GLY A 201 -16.96 7.93 -0.71
CA GLY A 201 -17.68 8.14 0.53
C GLY A 201 -17.91 9.62 0.81
N VAL A 202 -17.84 10.00 2.08
CA VAL A 202 -17.97 11.40 2.53
C VAL A 202 -16.91 11.69 3.58
N ALA A 203 -16.56 12.97 3.77
CA ALA A 203 -15.64 13.38 4.81
C ALA A 203 -16.13 12.90 6.18
N PHE A 204 -15.20 12.47 7.04
CA PHE A 204 -15.49 12.16 8.42
C PHE A 204 -15.81 13.45 9.19
N GLU A 205 -16.86 13.39 10.01
CA GLU A 205 -17.34 14.49 10.85
C GLU A 205 -17.54 13.91 12.25
N GLU A 206 -16.85 14.43 13.27
CA GLU A 206 -16.92 13.85 14.62
C GLU A 206 -18.32 14.11 15.22
N PRO A 207 -19.11 13.07 15.55
CA PRO A 207 -20.51 13.26 15.91
C PRO A 207 -20.70 13.92 17.28
N SER A 208 -21.84 14.61 17.47
CA SER A 208 -22.13 15.25 18.75
C SER A 208 -22.39 14.25 19.88
N ASN A 209 -22.24 14.73 21.11
CA ASN A 209 -22.57 13.98 22.32
C ASN A 209 -24.08 14.04 22.67
N GLU A 210 -24.95 14.53 21.78
CA GLU A 210 -26.41 14.59 21.99
C GLU A 210 -27.01 13.19 22.12
N ILE A 211 -28.03 13.04 22.99
CA ILE A 211 -28.75 11.78 23.19
C ILE A 211 -29.79 11.59 22.08
N ILE A 212 -29.73 10.43 21.43
CA ILE A 212 -30.74 9.94 20.46
C ILE A 212 -31.84 9.17 21.20
N LEU A 213 -31.47 8.34 22.18
CA LEU A 213 -32.39 7.50 22.95
C LEU A 213 -31.94 7.44 24.41
N SER A 214 -32.72 8.01 25.33
CA SER A 214 -32.44 7.88 26.77
C SER A 214 -33.00 6.57 27.33
N LYS A 215 -32.53 6.19 28.53
CA LYS A 215 -33.08 5.06 29.29
C LYS A 215 -34.59 5.23 29.54
N LYS A 216 -35.04 6.46 29.85
CA LYS A 216 -36.46 6.78 30.12
C LYS A 216 -37.34 6.59 28.89
N ASP A 217 -36.84 6.95 27.70
CA ASP A 217 -37.57 6.77 26.44
C ASP A 217 -37.65 5.28 26.06
N PHE A 218 -36.56 4.53 26.25
CA PHE A 218 -36.56 3.09 26.04
C PHE A 218 -37.50 2.36 27.02
N GLU A 219 -37.52 2.75 28.30
CA GLU A 219 -38.50 2.25 29.28
C GLU A 219 -39.96 2.55 28.89
N LYS A 220 -40.22 3.69 28.24
CA LYS A 220 -41.55 4.02 27.68
C LYS A 220 -41.90 3.06 26.55
N THR A 221 -41.00 2.82 25.60
CA THR A 221 -41.21 1.85 24.51
C THR A 221 -41.40 0.41 25.02
N LEU A 222 -40.69 0.00 26.09
CA LEU A 222 -40.92 -1.33 26.69
C LEU A 222 -42.35 -1.47 27.25
N LYS A 223 -42.90 -0.42 27.87
CA LYS A 223 -44.29 -0.40 28.36
C LYS A 223 -45.30 -0.41 27.21
N GLU A 224 -45.05 0.38 26.16
CA GLU A 224 -45.87 0.40 24.93
C GLU A 224 -45.88 -0.95 24.19
N LEU A 225 -44.77 -1.71 24.27
CA LEU A 225 -44.67 -3.09 23.77
C LEU A 225 -45.15 -4.15 24.79
N GLY A 226 -45.94 -3.75 25.79
CA GLY A 226 -46.62 -4.66 26.71
C GLY A 226 -45.76 -5.29 27.81
N LYS A 227 -44.54 -4.79 28.06
CA LYS A 227 -43.72 -5.24 29.21
C LYS A 227 -44.04 -4.36 30.43
N THR A 228 -44.59 -5.00 31.47
CA THR A 228 -44.91 -4.34 32.74
C THR A 228 -43.85 -4.65 33.81
N ASN A 229 -43.88 -3.93 34.92
CA ASN A 229 -43.01 -4.19 36.08
C ASN A 229 -43.41 -5.45 36.88
N LYS A 230 -44.39 -6.24 36.43
CA LYS A 230 -44.70 -7.55 37.04
C LYS A 230 -43.64 -8.57 36.62
N GLY A 231 -42.75 -8.90 37.55
CA GLY A 231 -41.57 -9.74 37.31
C GLY A 231 -40.38 -8.96 36.74
N SER A 232 -39.19 -9.53 36.87
CA SER A 232 -37.90 -8.86 36.59
C SER A 232 -37.60 -8.60 35.10
N SER A 233 -38.55 -8.86 34.18
CA SER A 233 -38.31 -8.84 32.72
C SER A 233 -37.85 -7.48 32.18
N VAL A 234 -38.44 -6.38 32.63
CA VAL A 234 -38.02 -5.02 32.23
C VAL A 234 -36.60 -4.72 32.72
N GLN A 235 -36.30 -5.04 33.99
CA GLN A 235 -34.96 -4.87 34.56
C GLN A 235 -33.90 -5.73 33.87
N GLN A 236 -34.24 -6.97 33.46
CA GLN A 236 -33.35 -7.84 32.69
C GLN A 236 -33.02 -7.25 31.31
N ILE A 237 -34.02 -6.69 30.61
CA ILE A 237 -33.84 -6.04 29.31
C ILE A 237 -32.96 -4.78 29.44
N LEU A 238 -33.19 -3.95 30.46
CA LEU A 238 -32.38 -2.77 30.75
C LEU A 238 -30.94 -3.15 31.11
N LYS A 239 -30.74 -4.13 32.02
CA LYS A 239 -29.42 -4.62 32.39
C LYS A 239 -28.67 -5.25 31.20
N GLN A 240 -29.38 -5.80 30.21
CA GLN A 240 -28.79 -6.25 28.96
C GLN A 240 -28.32 -5.09 28.07
N THR A 241 -29.13 -4.05 27.87
CA THR A 241 -28.73 -2.90 27.03
C THR A 241 -27.66 -2.04 27.70
N GLU A 242 -27.70 -1.89 29.03
CA GLU A 242 -26.65 -1.26 29.84
C GLU A 242 -25.32 -2.04 29.76
N LYS A 243 -25.33 -3.38 29.91
CA LYS A 243 -24.12 -4.21 29.77
C LYS A 243 -23.48 -4.12 28.37
N LEU A 244 -24.26 -3.78 27.34
CA LEU A 244 -23.78 -3.57 25.97
C LEU A 244 -23.46 -2.09 25.66
N ASN A 245 -23.52 -1.21 26.66
CA ASN A 245 -23.34 0.25 26.55
C ASN A 245 -24.26 0.91 25.50
N LEU A 246 -25.46 0.35 25.28
CA LEU A 246 -26.41 0.79 24.25
C LEU A 246 -27.32 1.94 24.71
N LEU A 247 -27.30 2.31 25.99
CA LEU A 247 -28.11 3.39 26.56
C LEU A 247 -27.29 4.22 27.58
N PRO A 248 -27.43 5.56 27.60
CA PRO A 248 -28.12 6.37 26.60
C PRO A 248 -27.38 6.34 25.26
N LEU A 249 -28.09 6.10 24.16
CA LEU A 249 -27.49 6.11 22.82
C LEU A 249 -27.30 7.56 22.35
N ARG A 250 -26.15 7.88 21.77
CA ARG A 250 -25.74 9.22 21.32
C ARG A 250 -25.19 9.17 19.90
N TYR A 251 -25.05 10.31 19.22
CA TYR A 251 -24.47 10.31 17.86
C TYR A 251 -23.02 9.80 17.83
N ASN A 252 -22.25 10.02 18.89
CA ASN A 252 -20.89 9.51 19.06
C ASN A 252 -20.80 8.06 19.61
N SER A 253 -21.92 7.37 19.85
CA SER A 253 -21.89 5.97 20.30
C SER A 253 -21.37 5.04 19.19
N TRP A 254 -20.30 4.28 19.46
CA TRP A 254 -19.66 3.39 18.47
C TRP A 254 -20.58 2.28 17.92
N GLN A 255 -21.69 1.97 18.59
CA GLN A 255 -22.71 1.04 18.12
C GLN A 255 -23.63 1.67 17.06
N LEU A 256 -23.78 3.00 17.03
CA LEU A 256 -24.73 3.70 16.16
C LEU A 256 -24.46 3.47 14.65
N PRO A 257 -23.22 3.47 14.12
CA PRO A 257 -22.96 3.16 12.72
C PRO A 257 -23.46 1.78 12.27
N TYR A 258 -23.44 0.80 13.19
CA TYR A 258 -23.97 -0.54 12.95
C TYR A 258 -25.50 -0.55 13.03
N LEU A 259 -26.07 0.11 14.05
CA LEU A 259 -27.52 0.29 14.19
C LEU A 259 -28.13 1.01 12.98
N LEU A 260 -27.51 2.10 12.47
CA LEU A 260 -27.98 2.85 11.30
C LEU A 260 -28.11 1.98 10.05
N LYS A 261 -27.09 1.15 9.76
CA LYS A 261 -27.17 0.17 8.65
C LYS A 261 -28.25 -0.87 8.88
N ILE A 262 -28.29 -1.46 10.09
CA ILE A 262 -29.30 -2.47 10.46
C ILE A 262 -30.72 -1.89 10.31
N MET A 263 -30.95 -0.66 10.78
CA MET A 263 -32.21 0.06 10.60
C MET A 263 -32.51 0.25 9.12
N GLY A 264 -31.59 0.80 8.33
CA GLY A 264 -31.78 1.00 6.88
C GLY A 264 -32.22 -0.28 6.17
N PHE A 265 -31.57 -1.41 6.43
CA PHE A 265 -31.97 -2.71 5.88
C PHE A 265 -33.35 -3.17 6.37
N VAL A 266 -33.69 -2.96 7.63
CA VAL A 266 -35.00 -3.36 8.22
C VAL A 266 -36.15 -2.43 7.79
N PHE A 267 -35.87 -1.19 7.38
CA PHE A 267 -36.83 -0.37 6.64
C PHE A 267 -37.15 -1.00 5.26
N GLY A 268 -36.17 -1.66 4.61
CA GLY A 268 -36.32 -2.39 3.34
C GLY A 268 -36.66 -3.89 3.47
N ASP A 269 -35.78 -4.79 3.02
CA ASP A 269 -36.02 -6.26 2.98
C ASP A 269 -36.16 -6.96 4.36
N GLY A 270 -35.80 -6.28 5.45
CA GLY A 270 -35.93 -6.81 6.80
C GLY A 270 -37.31 -6.59 7.46
N TYR A 271 -37.56 -7.27 8.58
CA TYR A 271 -38.78 -7.11 9.37
C TYR A 271 -38.53 -7.23 10.88
N ILE A 272 -39.39 -6.59 11.68
CA ILE A 272 -39.49 -6.82 13.13
C ILE A 272 -40.88 -7.38 13.44
N SER A 273 -40.94 -8.45 14.22
CA SER A 273 -42.19 -9.06 14.70
C SER A 273 -42.12 -9.25 16.21
N ILE A 274 -43.23 -8.93 16.90
CA ILE A 274 -43.46 -9.30 18.29
C ILE A 274 -44.54 -10.38 18.29
N THR A 275 -44.24 -11.55 18.85
CA THR A 275 -45.15 -12.70 18.84
C THR A 275 -46.18 -12.62 19.97
N LYS A 276 -47.27 -13.42 19.89
CA LYS A 276 -48.31 -13.47 20.95
C LYS A 276 -47.76 -13.88 22.32
N ASP A 277 -46.76 -14.76 22.34
CA ASP A 277 -45.97 -15.17 23.50
C ASP A 277 -44.85 -14.17 23.88
N GLY A 278 -44.92 -12.93 23.37
CA GLY A 278 -44.12 -11.80 23.83
C GLY A 278 -42.63 -11.86 23.47
N LYS A 279 -42.23 -12.65 22.46
CA LYS A 279 -40.86 -12.73 21.95
C LYS A 279 -40.65 -11.74 20.81
N GLY A 280 -39.50 -11.08 20.78
CA GLY A 280 -39.10 -10.20 19.68
C GLY A 280 -38.23 -10.94 18.68
N ILE A 281 -38.56 -10.83 17.39
CA ILE A 281 -37.83 -11.44 16.28
C ILE A 281 -37.53 -10.35 15.25
N VAL A 282 -36.25 -10.16 14.94
CA VAL A 282 -35.81 -9.34 13.80
C VAL A 282 -35.30 -10.28 12.71
N GLY A 283 -35.86 -10.19 11.51
CA GLY A 283 -35.56 -11.09 10.39
C GLY A 283 -34.93 -10.36 9.20
N PHE A 284 -34.00 -11.04 8.54
CA PHE A 284 -33.21 -10.52 7.42
C PHE A 284 -33.21 -11.55 6.28
N ASN A 285 -33.54 -11.13 5.06
CA ASN A 285 -33.60 -11.96 3.86
C ASN A 285 -32.64 -11.36 2.81
N GLY A 286 -31.96 -12.17 1.99
CA GLY A 286 -30.99 -11.66 1.02
C GLY A 286 -30.04 -12.72 0.48
N LYS A 287 -28.93 -12.31 -0.13
CA LYS A 287 -27.83 -13.22 -0.53
C LYS A 287 -26.97 -13.61 0.67
N ARG A 288 -26.42 -14.82 0.70
CA ARG A 288 -25.56 -15.32 1.78
C ARG A 288 -24.42 -14.38 2.15
N GLU A 289 -23.70 -13.83 1.17
CA GLU A 289 -22.49 -13.02 1.36
C GLU A 289 -22.79 -11.63 1.94
N ASP A 290 -23.98 -11.11 1.64
CA ASP A 290 -24.52 -9.87 2.17
C ASP A 290 -25.05 -10.10 3.59
N LEU A 291 -25.86 -11.16 3.77
CA LEU A 291 -26.40 -11.57 5.07
C LEU A 291 -25.31 -11.86 6.10
N GLU A 292 -24.21 -12.54 5.75
CA GLU A 292 -23.09 -12.75 6.68
C GLU A 292 -22.49 -11.42 7.14
N LYS A 293 -22.45 -10.38 6.30
CA LYS A 293 -21.96 -9.06 6.73
C LYS A 293 -22.90 -8.40 7.74
N ILE A 294 -24.21 -8.54 7.57
CA ILE A 294 -25.19 -8.11 8.59
C ILE A 294 -24.99 -8.92 9.89
N ARG A 295 -24.73 -10.23 9.80
CA ARG A 295 -24.46 -11.09 10.97
C ARG A 295 -23.18 -10.69 11.72
N GLU A 296 -22.11 -10.31 11.02
CA GLU A 296 -20.90 -9.75 11.65
C GLU A 296 -21.23 -8.49 12.45
N ASP A 297 -21.91 -7.52 11.81
CA ASP A 297 -22.16 -6.22 12.40
C ASP A 297 -23.20 -6.26 13.54
N ILE A 298 -24.15 -7.20 13.52
CA ILE A 298 -25.05 -7.52 14.65
C ILE A 298 -24.27 -8.13 15.83
N LYS A 299 -23.28 -9.00 15.57
CA LYS A 299 -22.43 -9.57 16.63
C LYS A 299 -21.55 -8.51 17.29
N LYS A 300 -21.02 -7.55 16.53
CA LYS A 300 -20.22 -6.43 17.08
C LYS A 300 -20.96 -5.67 18.16
N ILE A 301 -22.26 -5.40 17.97
CA ILE A 301 -23.12 -4.71 18.95
C ILE A 301 -23.73 -5.66 20.02
N GLY A 302 -23.19 -6.88 20.16
CA GLY A 302 -23.48 -7.78 21.27
C GLY A 302 -24.72 -8.67 21.14
N PHE A 303 -25.33 -8.79 19.95
CA PHE A 303 -26.49 -9.66 19.72
C PHE A 303 -26.13 -10.89 18.88
N ASN A 304 -26.80 -12.02 19.13
CA ASN A 304 -26.53 -13.30 18.48
C ASN A 304 -27.53 -13.60 17.34
N PRO A 305 -27.13 -13.51 16.06
CA PRO A 305 -27.95 -13.94 14.93
C PRO A 305 -27.88 -15.46 14.71
N SER A 306 -29.00 -16.06 14.34
CA SER A 306 -29.05 -17.48 13.91
C SER A 306 -28.10 -17.75 12.74
N PRO A 307 -27.74 -19.02 12.47
CA PRO A 307 -27.20 -19.41 11.16
C PRO A 307 -28.08 -18.91 10.01
N ILE A 308 -27.48 -18.75 8.82
CA ILE A 308 -28.23 -18.49 7.59
C ILE A 308 -28.89 -19.80 7.13
N ILE A 309 -30.22 -19.77 7.06
CA ILE A 309 -31.06 -20.87 6.59
C ILE A 309 -31.40 -20.63 5.12
N ALA A 310 -31.30 -21.66 4.29
CA ALA A 310 -31.77 -21.65 2.91
C ALA A 310 -33.05 -22.47 2.79
N ARG A 311 -33.98 -22.05 1.93
CA ARG A 311 -35.15 -22.83 1.52
C ARG A 311 -35.47 -22.61 0.04
N GLU A 312 -35.93 -23.65 -0.66
CA GLU A 312 -36.62 -23.44 -1.92
C GLU A 312 -38.06 -22.98 -1.67
N LYS A 313 -38.56 -22.10 -2.53
CA LYS A 313 -39.99 -21.85 -2.71
C LYS A 313 -40.38 -21.97 -4.17
N LYS A 314 -41.57 -22.51 -4.42
CA LYS A 314 -42.30 -22.34 -5.67
C LYS A 314 -43.20 -21.11 -5.50
N HIS A 315 -43.03 -20.10 -6.35
CA HIS A 315 -43.89 -18.92 -6.42
C HIS A 315 -44.80 -19.03 -7.64
N LYS A 316 -46.03 -18.53 -7.49
CA LYS A 316 -47.06 -18.43 -8.53
C LYS A 316 -47.63 -17.02 -8.46
N ILE A 317 -47.40 -16.22 -9.48
CA ILE A 317 -47.86 -14.82 -9.56
C ILE A 317 -48.72 -14.63 -10.82
N LYS A 318 -49.75 -13.78 -10.74
CA LYS A 318 -50.48 -13.31 -11.92
C LYS A 318 -49.83 -12.02 -12.39
N THR A 319 -49.68 -11.84 -13.71
CA THR A 319 -49.06 -10.65 -14.30
C THR A 319 -49.97 -10.08 -15.40
N GLN A 320 -49.78 -8.81 -15.77
CA GLN A 320 -50.57 -8.22 -16.86
C GLN A 320 -50.24 -8.81 -18.25
N TYR A 321 -49.10 -9.49 -18.41
CA TYR A 321 -48.63 -10.04 -19.70
C TYR A 321 -48.78 -11.56 -19.80
N GLN A 322 -48.91 -12.26 -18.67
CA GLN A 322 -49.14 -13.71 -18.59
C GLN A 322 -50.14 -14.01 -17.47
N LYS A 323 -51.24 -14.70 -17.79
CA LYS A 323 -52.32 -15.08 -16.86
C LYS A 323 -51.79 -15.73 -15.58
N GLU A 324 -50.71 -16.50 -15.67
CA GLU A 324 -50.02 -17.08 -14.52
C GLU A 324 -48.54 -17.34 -14.84
N TYR A 325 -47.63 -16.87 -14.00
CA TYR A 325 -46.20 -17.11 -14.09
C TYR A 325 -45.74 -17.88 -12.84
N GLN A 326 -45.09 -19.03 -13.05
CA GLN A 326 -44.57 -19.88 -11.99
C GLN A 326 -43.05 -19.93 -12.06
N PHE A 327 -42.38 -19.78 -10.91
CA PHE A 327 -40.93 -19.88 -10.80
C PHE A 327 -40.51 -20.52 -9.48
N LYS A 328 -39.38 -21.21 -9.49
CA LYS A 328 -38.67 -21.59 -8.26
C LYS A 328 -37.68 -20.49 -7.88
N THR A 329 -37.50 -20.25 -6.59
CA THR A 329 -36.37 -19.47 -6.08
C THR A 329 -35.81 -20.07 -4.80
N LYS A 330 -34.54 -19.83 -4.53
CA LYS A 330 -33.87 -20.14 -3.27
C LYS A 330 -33.86 -18.88 -2.41
N GLU A 331 -34.65 -18.89 -1.35
CA GLU A 331 -34.62 -17.83 -0.34
C GLU A 331 -33.57 -18.16 0.73
N GLU A 332 -32.70 -17.22 1.05
CA GLU A 332 -31.76 -17.31 2.17
C GLU A 332 -32.08 -16.22 3.20
N PHE A 333 -32.07 -16.58 4.48
CA PHE A 333 -32.48 -15.69 5.57
C PHE A 333 -31.83 -16.07 6.91
N PHE A 334 -31.80 -15.13 7.85
CA PHE A 334 -31.52 -15.41 9.27
C PHE A 334 -32.42 -14.57 10.17
N ARG A 335 -32.42 -14.87 11.48
CA ARG A 335 -33.17 -14.12 12.49
C ARG A 335 -32.36 -13.85 13.76
N VAL A 336 -32.68 -12.75 14.43
CA VAL A 336 -32.24 -12.45 15.80
C VAL A 336 -33.46 -12.58 16.71
N SER A 337 -33.47 -13.62 17.54
CA SER A 337 -34.53 -13.88 18.53
C SER A 337 -34.20 -13.16 19.84
N SER A 338 -34.31 -11.83 19.87
CA SER A 338 -34.04 -11.00 21.05
C SER A 338 -35.09 -9.90 21.17
N PHE A 339 -35.84 -9.91 22.28
CA PHE A 339 -36.80 -8.83 22.56
C PHE A 339 -36.09 -7.50 22.81
N ALA A 340 -34.95 -7.49 23.50
CA ALA A 340 -34.16 -6.27 23.73
C ALA A 340 -33.70 -5.63 22.41
N PHE A 341 -33.27 -6.44 21.43
CA PHE A 341 -32.85 -5.95 20.11
C PHE A 341 -34.03 -5.43 19.28
N ALA A 342 -35.14 -6.17 19.24
CA ALA A 342 -36.37 -5.73 18.57
C ALA A 342 -36.91 -4.42 19.17
N ALA A 343 -36.97 -4.33 20.50
CA ALA A 343 -37.42 -3.13 21.20
C ALA A 343 -36.48 -1.94 20.98
N LEU A 344 -35.16 -2.16 20.92
CA LEU A 344 -34.18 -1.09 20.65
C LEU A 344 -34.37 -0.49 19.26
N LEU A 345 -34.53 -1.32 18.23
CA LEU A 345 -34.79 -0.84 16.87
C LEU A 345 -36.14 -0.10 16.79
N ILE A 346 -37.19 -0.59 17.48
CA ILE A 346 -38.49 0.09 17.56
C ILE A 346 -38.36 1.45 18.25
N ALA A 347 -37.66 1.54 19.39
CA ALA A 347 -37.46 2.78 20.14
C ALA A 347 -36.66 3.84 19.35
N LEU A 348 -35.74 3.40 18.47
CA LEU A 348 -35.05 4.27 17.52
C LEU A 348 -35.94 4.71 16.33
N GLY A 349 -37.16 4.20 16.22
CA GLY A 349 -38.14 4.54 15.20
C GLY A 349 -38.22 3.57 14.00
N THR A 350 -37.74 2.34 14.13
CA THR A 350 -37.84 1.31 13.07
C THR A 350 -39.25 0.71 13.02
N PRO A 351 -39.91 0.64 11.85
CA PRO A 351 -41.26 0.07 11.75
C PRO A 351 -41.29 -1.43 12.04
N TYR A 352 -42.32 -1.88 12.77
CA TYR A 352 -42.53 -3.28 13.16
C TYR A 352 -43.95 -3.77 12.83
N GLY A 353 -44.10 -5.05 12.56
CA GLY A 353 -45.31 -5.64 12.00
C GLY A 353 -45.39 -5.45 10.48
N ILE A 354 -46.62 -5.37 9.96
CA ILE A 354 -46.86 -5.36 8.51
C ILE A 354 -46.68 -3.94 7.96
N LYS A 355 -45.54 -3.70 7.31
CA LYS A 355 -45.11 -2.37 6.84
C LYS A 355 -46.00 -1.75 5.75
N THR A 356 -46.83 -2.55 5.06
CA THR A 356 -47.81 -2.07 4.08
C THR A 356 -49.07 -1.47 4.73
N GLU A 357 -49.38 -1.88 5.96
CA GLU A 357 -50.63 -1.60 6.70
C GLU A 357 -50.39 -0.66 7.90
N LYS A 358 -49.22 0.00 7.96
CA LYS A 358 -48.83 0.89 9.05
C LYS A 358 -48.20 2.19 8.55
N GLU A 359 -48.46 3.27 9.26
CA GLU A 359 -47.71 4.52 9.13
C GLU A 359 -46.31 4.40 9.71
N TYR A 360 -45.35 5.05 9.05
CA TYR A 360 -44.02 5.38 9.57
C TYR A 360 -43.39 6.48 8.72
N ARG A 361 -42.40 7.17 9.27
CA ARG A 361 -41.56 8.18 8.61
C ARG A 361 -40.10 7.98 8.98
N ILE A 362 -39.19 8.75 8.40
CA ILE A 362 -37.80 8.75 8.86
C ILE A 362 -37.73 9.40 10.26
N PRO A 363 -37.07 8.77 11.25
CA PRO A 363 -36.92 9.35 12.58
C PRO A 363 -36.22 10.72 12.53
N LYS A 364 -36.83 11.74 13.17
CA LYS A 364 -36.34 13.13 13.12
C LYS A 364 -34.88 13.32 13.53
N TRP A 365 -34.34 12.44 14.37
CA TRP A 365 -32.94 12.45 14.79
C TRP A 365 -31.96 12.11 13.65
N ILE A 366 -32.36 11.33 12.64
CA ILE A 366 -31.49 11.03 11.48
C ILE A 366 -31.19 12.31 10.66
N PHE A 367 -32.14 13.26 10.59
CA PHE A 367 -31.92 14.55 9.92
C PHE A 367 -30.90 15.45 10.64
N LYS A 368 -30.69 15.24 11.95
CA LYS A 368 -29.64 15.92 12.74
C LYS A 368 -28.27 15.22 12.67
N ALA A 369 -28.22 13.97 12.23
CA ALA A 369 -26.96 13.20 12.24
C ALA A 369 -25.94 13.78 11.24
N PRO A 370 -24.62 13.64 11.51
CA PRO A 370 -23.57 14.03 10.57
C PRO A 370 -23.71 13.30 9.23
N LEU A 371 -23.16 13.87 8.16
CA LEU A 371 -23.47 13.44 6.79
C LEU A 371 -23.18 11.94 6.54
N TRP A 372 -22.11 11.42 7.15
CA TRP A 372 -21.76 10.00 7.04
C TRP A 372 -22.71 9.05 7.76
N GLN A 373 -23.38 9.49 8.83
CA GLN A 373 -24.38 8.69 9.54
C GLN A 373 -25.69 8.61 8.76
N LYS A 374 -26.13 9.73 8.17
CA LYS A 374 -27.22 9.77 7.18
C LYS A 374 -26.93 8.79 6.02
N ARG A 375 -25.67 8.79 5.56
CA ARG A 375 -25.19 7.94 4.45
C ARG A 375 -25.34 6.45 4.78
N LEU A 376 -24.95 6.01 5.97
CA LEU A 376 -25.04 4.60 6.38
C LEU A 376 -26.47 4.07 6.39
N PHE A 377 -27.43 4.87 6.86
CA PHE A 377 -28.84 4.52 6.80
C PHE A 377 -29.33 4.43 5.35
N LEU A 378 -29.11 5.49 4.55
CA LEU A 378 -29.55 5.55 3.14
C LEU A 378 -28.94 4.42 2.30
N ALA A 379 -27.62 4.24 2.35
CA ALA A 379 -26.92 3.25 1.55
C ALA A 379 -27.37 1.81 1.87
N SER A 380 -27.71 1.52 3.13
CA SER A 380 -28.23 0.19 3.50
C SER A 380 -29.70 -0.01 3.12
N PHE A 381 -30.52 1.04 3.24
CA PHE A 381 -31.90 1.04 2.73
C PHE A 381 -31.95 0.87 1.20
N PHE A 382 -31.07 1.54 0.47
CA PHE A 382 -30.88 1.37 -0.97
C PHE A 382 -30.26 0.00 -1.33
N GLY A 383 -29.43 -0.55 -0.45
CA GLY A 383 -28.92 -1.93 -0.52
C GLY A 383 -30.04 -2.96 -0.69
N ALA A 384 -31.15 -2.77 0.04
CA ALA A 384 -32.41 -3.48 -0.15
C ALA A 384 -33.21 -2.95 -1.35
N GLU A 385 -33.87 -1.79 -1.21
CA GLU A 385 -35.01 -1.37 -2.05
C GLU A 385 -34.64 -0.71 -3.38
N LEU A 386 -33.50 -0.03 -3.49
CA LEU A 386 -33.19 0.78 -4.67
C LEU A 386 -32.70 -0.08 -5.84
N SER A 387 -33.21 0.17 -7.04
CA SER A 387 -32.81 -0.54 -8.26
C SER A 387 -31.32 -0.42 -8.58
N SER A 388 -30.66 -1.53 -8.93
CA SER A 388 -29.24 -1.56 -9.31
C SER A 388 -28.92 -0.69 -10.56
N PRO A 389 -27.66 -0.23 -10.73
CA PRO A 389 -27.24 0.58 -11.88
C PRO A 389 -27.37 -0.17 -13.22
N LYS A 390 -28.31 0.26 -14.08
CA LYS A 390 -28.60 -0.40 -15.37
C LYS A 390 -28.69 0.60 -16.52
N THR A 391 -28.22 0.21 -17.71
CA THR A 391 -28.31 1.05 -18.92
C THR A 391 -29.63 0.92 -19.69
N LEU A 392 -30.16 2.04 -20.16
CA LEU A 392 -31.27 2.18 -21.09
C LEU A 392 -30.89 1.78 -22.53
N ASN A 393 -29.71 2.21 -23.00
CA ASN A 393 -29.31 2.08 -24.40
C ASN A 393 -27.80 1.90 -24.59
N LYS A 394 -27.23 0.87 -23.94
CA LYS A 394 -25.78 0.55 -23.84
C LYS A 394 -24.90 1.60 -23.14
N TYR A 395 -25.23 2.90 -23.21
CA TYR A 395 -24.37 4.01 -22.77
C TYR A 395 -25.00 4.94 -21.74
N ASN A 396 -26.33 5.11 -21.73
CA ASN A 396 -27.03 5.96 -20.74
C ASN A 396 -27.73 5.08 -19.70
N PHE A 397 -27.76 5.54 -18.45
CA PHE A 397 -28.34 4.82 -17.33
C PHE A 397 -29.83 5.17 -17.18
N TYR A 398 -30.60 4.23 -16.63
CA TYR A 398 -31.89 4.55 -16.05
C TYR A 398 -31.70 5.38 -14.77
N ALA A 399 -32.61 6.32 -14.52
CA ALA A 399 -32.76 6.96 -13.22
C ALA A 399 -33.07 5.90 -12.14
N PRO A 400 -32.21 5.69 -11.11
CA PRO A 400 -32.45 4.72 -10.05
C PRO A 400 -33.80 4.94 -9.38
N GLN A 401 -34.54 3.86 -9.15
CA GLN A 401 -35.94 3.88 -8.75
C GLN A 401 -36.10 3.25 -7.37
N LEU A 402 -36.75 3.98 -6.47
CA LEU A 402 -37.29 3.49 -5.21
C LEU A 402 -38.80 3.41 -5.38
N ASN A 403 -39.38 2.21 -5.30
CA ASN A 403 -40.81 1.97 -5.38
C ASN A 403 -41.32 1.57 -4.00
N MET A 404 -42.35 2.22 -3.49
CA MET A 404 -42.95 1.91 -2.18
C MET A 404 -44.45 1.70 -2.35
N SER A 405 -44.97 0.59 -1.81
CA SER A 405 -46.41 0.32 -1.74
C SER A 405 -46.93 0.35 -0.30
N LYS A 406 -48.11 0.93 -0.10
CA LYS A 406 -48.91 0.84 1.14
C LYS A 406 -50.36 0.50 0.79
N ALA A 407 -51.20 0.23 1.81
CA ALA A 407 -52.65 0.31 1.69
C ALA A 407 -53.08 1.72 1.22
N ARG A 408 -54.19 1.82 0.47
CA ARG A 408 -54.58 3.03 -0.28
C ARG A 408 -54.79 4.27 0.60
N GLU A 409 -55.35 4.08 1.79
CA GLU A 409 -55.57 5.11 2.81
C GLU A 409 -54.27 5.77 3.29
N LEU A 410 -53.13 5.07 3.17
CA LEU A 410 -51.81 5.56 3.60
C LEU A 410 -51.04 6.31 2.49
N GLU A 411 -51.68 6.72 1.38
CA GLU A 411 -51.00 7.47 0.28
C GLU A 411 -50.19 8.66 0.82
N LYS A 412 -50.77 9.44 1.74
CA LYS A 412 -50.12 10.59 2.35
C LYS A 412 -48.86 10.18 3.11
N ASN A 413 -48.92 9.13 3.92
CA ASN A 413 -47.78 8.64 4.68
C ASN A 413 -46.64 8.13 3.78
N VAL A 414 -46.92 7.40 2.70
CA VAL A 414 -45.86 6.95 1.77
C VAL A 414 -45.27 8.10 0.95
N ARG A 415 -46.07 9.12 0.60
CA ARG A 415 -45.55 10.36 0.01
C ARG A 415 -44.58 11.06 0.96
N GLU A 416 -45.00 11.30 2.20
CA GLU A 416 -44.19 11.94 3.24
C GLU A 416 -42.88 11.18 3.53
N PHE A 417 -42.91 9.84 3.54
CA PHE A 417 -41.71 9.01 3.69
C PHE A 417 -40.76 9.11 2.47
N LEU A 418 -41.28 9.19 1.25
CA LEU A 418 -40.45 9.41 0.06
C LEU A 418 -39.89 10.84 0.00
N GLU A 419 -40.61 11.83 0.54
CA GLU A 419 -40.13 13.19 0.73
C GLU A 419 -39.02 13.26 1.79
N ASP A 420 -39.12 12.50 2.88
CA ASP A 420 -38.04 12.33 3.86
C ASP A 420 -36.75 11.81 3.22
N ILE A 421 -36.85 10.76 2.37
CA ILE A 421 -35.70 10.21 1.64
C ILE A 421 -35.13 11.23 0.63
N ALA A 422 -35.98 11.98 -0.08
CA ALA A 422 -35.54 13.03 -1.00
C ALA A 422 -34.83 14.18 -0.27
N ASN A 423 -35.30 14.56 0.91
CA ASN A 423 -34.66 15.56 1.76
C ASN A 423 -33.31 15.08 2.29
N LEU A 424 -33.18 13.84 2.76
CA LEU A 424 -31.87 13.29 3.14
C LEU A 424 -30.89 13.21 1.94
N LEU A 425 -31.37 12.89 0.74
CA LEU A 425 -30.54 12.90 -0.48
C LEU A 425 -30.06 14.32 -0.85
N LYS A 426 -30.85 15.35 -0.56
CA LYS A 426 -30.52 16.76 -0.81
C LYS A 426 -29.29 17.21 -0.02
N ASP A 427 -29.05 16.67 1.18
CA ASP A 427 -27.85 16.97 1.99
C ASP A 427 -26.55 16.52 1.29
N PHE A 428 -26.60 15.44 0.51
CA PHE A 428 -25.51 15.01 -0.38
C PHE A 428 -25.47 15.80 -1.70
N GLY A 429 -26.34 16.80 -1.86
CA GLY A 429 -26.54 17.52 -3.12
C GLY A 429 -27.08 16.64 -4.25
N ILE A 430 -27.84 15.58 -3.96
CA ILE A 430 -28.36 14.65 -4.97
C ILE A 430 -29.77 15.08 -5.39
N GLU A 431 -29.95 15.24 -6.71
CA GLU A 431 -31.23 15.58 -7.31
C GLU A 431 -32.14 14.36 -7.49
N THR A 432 -33.42 14.53 -7.16
CA THR A 432 -34.51 13.58 -7.41
C THR A 432 -35.61 14.19 -8.26
N TYR A 433 -36.34 13.36 -9.02
CA TYR A 433 -37.59 13.78 -9.66
C TYR A 433 -38.77 13.83 -8.67
N PRO A 434 -39.81 14.63 -8.95
CA PRO A 434 -41.07 14.61 -8.19
C PRO A 434 -41.68 13.20 -8.10
N ILE A 435 -42.25 12.88 -6.94
CA ILE A 435 -42.82 11.57 -6.62
C ILE A 435 -44.07 11.30 -7.46
N LYS A 436 -44.12 10.15 -8.13
CA LYS A 436 -45.20 9.75 -9.06
C LYS A 436 -45.93 8.50 -8.54
N LYS A 437 -47.21 8.37 -8.86
CA LYS A 437 -47.93 7.10 -8.76
C LYS A 437 -47.39 6.11 -9.80
N VAL A 438 -47.37 4.82 -9.48
CA VAL A 438 -46.87 3.77 -10.38
C VAL A 438 -48.05 2.99 -10.97
N PRO A 439 -48.33 3.10 -12.29
CA PRO A 439 -49.36 2.31 -12.94
C PRO A 439 -49.12 0.80 -12.75
N GLY A 440 -50.18 0.04 -12.48
CA GLY A 440 -50.12 -1.41 -12.28
C GLY A 440 -49.59 -1.88 -10.91
N TYR A 441 -49.33 -0.97 -9.96
CA TYR A 441 -49.01 -1.32 -8.57
C TYR A 441 -50.22 -1.31 -7.63
N ASN A 442 -51.40 -0.94 -8.13
CA ASN A 442 -52.65 -1.13 -7.40
C ASN A 442 -53.08 -2.60 -7.50
N PHE A 443 -52.94 -3.33 -6.39
CA PHE A 443 -53.47 -4.68 -6.24
C PHE A 443 -54.58 -4.69 -5.20
N GLU A 444 -55.75 -5.21 -5.58
CA GLU A 444 -56.75 -5.72 -4.64
C GLU A 444 -56.27 -7.09 -4.14
N GLY A 445 -55.71 -7.12 -2.94
CA GLY A 445 -55.32 -8.35 -2.26
C GLY A 445 -56.42 -8.85 -1.31
N LYS A 446 -56.18 -9.98 -0.65
CA LYS A 446 -56.99 -10.46 0.50
C LYS A 446 -56.99 -9.52 1.73
N ARG A 447 -56.53 -8.28 1.58
CA ARG A 447 -56.37 -7.26 2.63
C ARG A 447 -56.70 -5.83 2.12
N GLY A 448 -57.48 -5.72 1.03
CA GLY A 448 -57.86 -4.45 0.43
C GLY A 448 -56.95 -3.98 -0.71
N GLU A 449 -57.18 -2.75 -1.17
CA GLU A 449 -56.44 -2.11 -2.27
C GLU A 449 -55.15 -1.45 -1.77
N THR A 450 -54.11 -1.56 -2.59
CA THR A 450 -52.80 -0.94 -2.36
C THR A 450 -52.53 0.20 -3.35
N ILE A 451 -51.63 1.12 -3.00
CA ILE A 451 -51.13 2.17 -3.87
C ILE A 451 -49.60 2.15 -3.90
N GLY A 452 -49.02 2.19 -5.11
CA GLY A 452 -47.58 2.30 -5.32
C GLY A 452 -47.15 3.73 -5.69
N LEU A 453 -46.19 4.29 -4.94
CA LEU A 453 -45.48 5.52 -5.29
C LEU A 453 -44.02 5.25 -5.65
N ARG A 454 -43.42 6.12 -6.48
CA ARG A 454 -42.02 6.05 -6.88
C ARG A 454 -41.30 7.38 -6.69
N LEU A 455 -40.15 7.32 -6.02
CA LEU A 455 -39.10 8.32 -6.07
C LEU A 455 -38.03 7.89 -7.09
N GLN A 456 -37.40 8.84 -7.77
CA GLN A 456 -36.31 8.55 -8.72
C GLN A 456 -35.14 9.51 -8.53
N ILE A 457 -33.93 8.98 -8.43
CA ILE A 457 -32.69 9.77 -8.47
C ILE A 457 -32.43 10.17 -9.94
N SER A 458 -32.16 11.44 -10.22
CA SER A 458 -32.02 11.93 -11.60
C SER A 458 -30.83 11.28 -12.34
N GLU A 459 -31.05 10.84 -13.58
CA GLU A 459 -30.05 10.18 -14.42
C GLU A 459 -29.02 11.12 -15.08
N LYS A 460 -29.04 12.40 -14.72
CA LYS A 460 -27.97 13.36 -15.01
C LYS A 460 -26.62 12.75 -14.62
N ILE A 461 -25.65 12.78 -15.54
CA ILE A 461 -24.38 12.07 -15.39
C ILE A 461 -23.65 12.52 -14.11
N GLU A 462 -23.55 13.84 -13.89
CA GLU A 462 -22.99 14.43 -12.68
C GLU A 462 -23.70 14.00 -11.39
N ASN A 463 -25.02 13.80 -11.43
CA ASN A 463 -25.83 13.40 -10.28
C ASN A 463 -25.65 11.92 -9.93
N LEU A 464 -25.60 11.06 -10.94
CA LEU A 464 -25.32 9.62 -10.76
C LEU A 464 -23.90 9.37 -10.27
N ILE A 465 -22.91 10.11 -10.79
CA ILE A 465 -21.53 10.09 -10.27
C ILE A 465 -21.56 10.43 -8.77
N ARG A 466 -22.16 11.57 -8.40
CA ARG A 466 -22.27 12.00 -6.99
C ARG A 466 -22.96 10.95 -6.11
N PHE A 467 -24.08 10.37 -6.55
CA PHE A 467 -24.79 9.33 -5.79
C PHE A 467 -23.95 8.05 -5.60
N PHE A 468 -23.34 7.53 -6.67
CA PHE A 468 -22.56 6.30 -6.61
C PHE A 468 -21.23 6.45 -5.89
N GLU A 469 -20.60 7.63 -5.93
CA GLU A 469 -19.31 7.88 -5.27
C GLU A 469 -19.46 8.24 -3.79
N THR A 470 -20.56 8.92 -3.39
CA THR A 470 -20.75 9.37 -2.00
C THR A 470 -21.66 8.47 -1.17
N VAL A 471 -22.85 8.11 -1.67
CA VAL A 471 -23.82 7.30 -0.90
C VAL A 471 -23.61 5.81 -1.17
N GLY A 472 -23.68 5.42 -2.45
CA GLY A 472 -23.53 4.02 -2.88
C GLY A 472 -24.56 3.08 -2.25
N TYR A 473 -24.13 1.86 -1.97
CA TYR A 473 -24.94 0.78 -1.40
C TYR A 473 -24.16 0.08 -0.27
N GLU A 474 -24.82 -0.22 0.84
CA GLU A 474 -24.30 -1.04 1.95
C GLU A 474 -25.14 -2.30 2.10
N TYR A 475 -24.55 -3.39 2.62
CA TYR A 475 -25.17 -4.73 2.66
C TYR A 475 -25.71 -5.25 1.30
N ASN A 476 -25.12 -4.79 0.18
CA ASN A 476 -25.34 -5.38 -1.14
C ASN A 476 -24.08 -5.26 -2.02
N ARG A 477 -23.19 -6.26 -1.91
CA ARG A 477 -21.90 -6.32 -2.62
C ARG A 477 -22.07 -6.12 -4.13
N GLN A 478 -23.10 -6.72 -4.73
CA GLN A 478 -23.35 -6.61 -6.18
C GLN A 478 -23.72 -5.17 -6.58
N LYS A 479 -24.69 -4.54 -5.89
CA LYS A 479 -25.08 -3.16 -6.20
C LYS A 479 -23.91 -2.19 -5.99
N GLN A 480 -23.10 -2.39 -4.95
CA GLN A 480 -21.91 -1.56 -4.69
C GLN A 480 -20.80 -1.75 -5.73
N LYS A 481 -20.57 -2.99 -6.21
CA LYS A 481 -19.69 -3.28 -7.34
C LYS A 481 -20.15 -2.54 -8.60
N GLU A 482 -21.43 -2.68 -8.95
CA GLU A 482 -22.03 -2.04 -10.12
C GLU A 482 -22.02 -0.50 -10.01
N ALA A 483 -22.22 0.06 -8.82
CA ALA A 483 -22.14 1.50 -8.56
C ALA A 483 -20.73 2.05 -8.78
N SER A 484 -19.72 1.36 -8.25
CA SER A 484 -18.30 1.76 -8.39
C SER A 484 -17.86 1.72 -9.86
N LEU A 485 -18.26 0.68 -10.59
CA LEU A 485 -18.04 0.57 -12.05
C LEU A 485 -18.81 1.66 -12.82
N ALA A 486 -20.06 1.94 -12.44
CA ALA A 486 -20.89 2.97 -13.08
C ALA A 486 -20.33 4.38 -12.85
N ALA A 487 -19.85 4.70 -11.65
CA ALA A 487 -19.21 5.97 -11.32
C ALA A 487 -18.02 6.26 -12.26
N ASN A 488 -17.08 5.30 -12.37
CA ASN A 488 -15.88 5.48 -13.17
C ASN A 488 -16.20 5.56 -14.69
N TYR A 489 -17.10 4.70 -15.17
CA TYR A 489 -17.63 4.75 -16.53
C TYR A 489 -18.30 6.10 -16.85
N LEU A 490 -19.10 6.63 -15.92
CA LEU A 490 -19.79 7.90 -16.08
C LEU A 490 -18.82 9.08 -16.06
N ARG A 491 -17.76 9.06 -15.23
CA ARG A 491 -16.67 10.06 -15.27
C ARG A 491 -15.98 10.09 -16.63
N LEU A 492 -15.53 8.93 -17.14
CA LEU A 492 -14.94 8.79 -18.49
C LEU A 492 -15.87 9.35 -19.58
N LYS A 493 -17.14 8.93 -19.57
CA LYS A 493 -18.17 9.38 -20.50
C LYS A 493 -18.42 10.88 -20.41
N LEU A 494 -18.41 11.45 -19.21
CA LEU A 494 -18.60 12.88 -18.97
C LEU A 494 -17.46 13.70 -19.57
N LYS A 495 -16.21 13.26 -19.36
CA LYS A 495 -15.00 13.87 -19.91
C LYS A 495 -15.07 13.95 -21.43
N VAL A 496 -15.33 12.82 -22.09
CA VAL A 496 -15.50 12.73 -23.55
C VAL A 496 -16.65 13.60 -24.06
N THR A 497 -17.78 13.64 -23.34
CA THR A 497 -18.94 14.47 -23.71
C THR A 497 -18.63 15.98 -23.58
N LYS A 498 -17.93 16.39 -22.52
CA LYS A 498 -17.49 17.79 -22.30
C LYS A 498 -16.50 18.24 -23.38
N VAL A 499 -15.54 17.39 -23.77
CA VAL A 499 -14.59 17.68 -24.87
C VAL A 499 -15.33 17.85 -26.20
N ARG A 500 -16.23 16.91 -26.54
CA ARG A 500 -17.09 17.01 -27.75
C ARG A 500 -18.00 18.25 -27.74
N GLU A 501 -18.45 18.71 -26.56
CA GLU A 501 -19.25 19.93 -26.44
C GLU A 501 -18.40 21.21 -26.63
N LYS A 502 -17.18 21.27 -26.06
CA LYS A 502 -16.22 22.35 -26.31
C LYS A 502 -15.89 22.47 -27.81
N ALA A 503 -15.44 21.37 -28.43
CA ALA A 503 -15.10 21.34 -29.86
C ALA A 503 -16.28 21.77 -30.75
N ARG A 504 -17.51 21.32 -30.45
CA ARG A 504 -18.74 21.74 -31.15
C ARG A 504 -19.05 23.23 -30.97
N LYS A 505 -18.87 23.79 -29.78
CA LYS A 505 -19.10 25.22 -29.52
C LYS A 505 -18.10 26.08 -30.28
N GLU A 506 -16.82 25.70 -30.25
CA GLU A 506 -15.74 26.48 -30.87
C GLU A 506 -15.81 26.45 -32.41
N ILE A 507 -15.97 25.28 -33.04
CA ILE A 507 -16.12 25.21 -34.51
C ILE A 507 -17.34 26.02 -34.99
N ARG A 508 -18.46 26.03 -34.24
CA ARG A 508 -19.64 26.85 -34.56
C ARG A 508 -19.39 28.35 -34.42
N ALA A 509 -18.63 28.77 -33.41
CA ALA A 509 -18.28 30.17 -33.20
C ALA A 509 -17.32 30.69 -34.28
N LEU A 510 -16.32 29.89 -34.66
CA LEU A 510 -15.37 30.25 -35.73
C LEU A 510 -16.01 30.22 -37.11
N TYR A 511 -16.81 29.19 -37.42
CA TYR A 511 -17.47 29.07 -38.72
C TYR A 511 -18.42 30.24 -39.00
N LYS A 512 -19.18 30.69 -37.98
CA LYS A 512 -20.00 31.91 -38.06
C LYS A 512 -19.21 33.18 -38.42
N LYS A 513 -17.89 33.22 -38.15
CA LYS A 513 -17.03 34.39 -38.43
C LYS A 513 -16.22 34.27 -39.72
N LYS A 514 -15.92 33.06 -40.21
CA LYS A 514 -14.95 32.85 -41.30
C LYS A 514 -15.41 31.93 -42.45
N GLY A 515 -16.58 31.29 -42.37
CA GLY A 515 -17.22 30.56 -43.48
C GLY A 515 -16.53 29.29 -44.02
N ASP A 516 -15.21 29.13 -43.86
CA ASP A 516 -14.44 28.02 -44.44
C ASP A 516 -14.26 26.86 -43.44
N PHE A 517 -14.99 25.76 -43.64
CA PHE A 517 -14.82 24.56 -42.81
C PHE A 517 -13.49 23.85 -43.05
N LYS A 518 -12.98 23.80 -44.28
CA LYS A 518 -11.74 23.07 -44.61
C LYS A 518 -10.53 23.69 -43.90
N LYS A 519 -10.48 25.03 -43.78
CA LYS A 519 -9.42 25.74 -43.04
C LYS A 519 -9.62 25.76 -41.51
N LEU A 520 -10.85 25.61 -41.01
CA LEU A 520 -11.15 25.65 -39.58
C LEU A 520 -11.10 24.28 -38.89
N ALA A 521 -11.50 23.21 -39.56
CA ALA A 521 -11.57 21.89 -38.96
C ALA A 521 -10.22 21.35 -38.46
N PRO A 522 -9.09 21.47 -39.20
CA PRO A 522 -7.78 21.01 -38.72
C PRO A 522 -7.39 21.67 -37.39
N LYS A 523 -7.59 22.98 -37.24
CA LYS A 523 -7.24 23.74 -36.02
C LYS A 523 -8.06 23.34 -34.80
N ILE A 524 -9.28 22.83 -35.00
CA ILE A 524 -10.12 22.27 -33.93
C ILE A 524 -9.75 20.80 -33.62
N LEU A 525 -9.18 20.06 -34.58
CA LEU A 525 -8.65 18.71 -34.36
C LEU A 525 -7.27 18.73 -33.70
N GLU A 526 -6.42 19.71 -34.01
CA GLU A 526 -5.17 20.00 -33.30
C GLU A 526 -5.42 20.21 -31.79
N LYS A 527 -6.48 20.95 -31.45
CA LYS A 527 -6.84 21.33 -30.08
C LYS A 527 -7.68 20.30 -29.31
N TYR A 528 -8.51 19.51 -29.99
CA TYR A 528 -9.50 18.61 -29.36
C TYR A 528 -9.60 17.21 -29.97
N GLY A 529 -8.77 16.88 -30.97
CA GLY A 529 -8.84 15.64 -31.74
C GLY A 529 -8.42 14.38 -30.98
N GLY A 530 -8.26 13.29 -31.73
CA GLY A 530 -8.00 11.96 -31.18
C GLY A 530 -9.25 11.07 -31.16
N LYS A 531 -9.23 10.01 -30.33
CA LYS A 531 -10.16 8.86 -30.39
C LYS A 531 -11.65 9.22 -30.46
N TYR A 532 -12.07 10.35 -29.88
CA TYR A 532 -13.49 10.71 -29.74
C TYR A 532 -13.91 12.04 -30.40
N VAL A 533 -13.03 12.73 -31.12
CA VAL A 533 -13.35 13.96 -31.89
C VAL A 533 -12.69 13.84 -33.26
N THR A 534 -13.51 13.54 -34.27
CA THR A 534 -13.07 13.31 -35.66
C THR A 534 -13.51 14.45 -36.57
N TYR A 535 -12.86 14.58 -37.74
CA TYR A 535 -13.26 15.51 -38.79
C TYR A 535 -14.75 15.38 -39.14
N GLN A 536 -15.24 14.14 -39.25
CA GLN A 536 -16.65 13.82 -39.48
C GLN A 536 -17.58 14.34 -38.37
N PHE A 537 -17.17 14.26 -37.11
CA PHE A 537 -17.94 14.81 -35.99
C PHE A 537 -17.99 16.35 -36.02
N LEU A 538 -16.93 17.02 -36.45
CA LEU A 538 -16.93 18.48 -36.64
C LEU A 538 -17.82 18.89 -37.82
N TYR A 539 -17.73 18.18 -38.94
CA TYR A 539 -18.56 18.38 -40.13
C TYR A 539 -20.05 18.31 -39.77
N HIS A 540 -20.52 17.19 -39.19
CA HIS A 540 -21.90 17.03 -38.73
C HIS A 540 -22.28 17.92 -37.52
N SER A 541 -21.33 18.61 -36.89
CA SER A 541 -21.61 19.60 -35.85
C SER A 541 -21.98 20.97 -36.44
N LEU A 542 -21.54 21.28 -37.67
CA LEU A 542 -21.99 22.44 -38.45
C LEU A 542 -23.15 22.07 -39.38
N PHE A 543 -22.90 21.14 -40.30
CA PHE A 543 -23.77 20.83 -41.42
C PHE A 543 -24.83 19.78 -41.00
N LYS A 544 -26.05 19.97 -41.52
CA LYS A 544 -27.19 19.09 -41.25
C LYS A 544 -27.22 17.95 -42.26
N GLU A 545 -27.60 16.75 -41.82
CA GLU A 545 -28.43 15.91 -42.68
C GLU A 545 -29.81 16.57 -42.78
N LYS A 546 -30.32 16.78 -44.01
CA LYS A 546 -31.75 17.03 -44.21
C LYS A 546 -32.49 15.73 -43.89
N SER A 547 -33.48 15.77 -43.01
CA SER A 547 -34.40 14.65 -42.79
C SER A 547 -35.81 15.24 -42.63
N HIS A 548 -36.71 14.87 -43.52
CA HIS A 548 -38.15 15.21 -43.47
C HIS A 548 -38.45 16.71 -43.25
N GLY A 549 -37.73 17.60 -43.95
CA GLY A 549 -37.98 19.05 -43.99
C GLY A 549 -37.66 19.86 -42.71
N VAL A 550 -37.85 19.28 -41.52
CA VAL A 550 -37.89 20.04 -40.26
C VAL A 550 -36.50 20.33 -39.68
N ILE A 551 -36.21 21.61 -39.44
CA ILE A 551 -34.98 22.08 -38.78
C ILE A 551 -35.07 21.86 -37.26
N ARG A 552 -34.89 20.62 -36.79
CA ARG A 552 -34.78 20.32 -35.35
C ARG A 552 -33.47 20.88 -34.78
N LYS A 553 -33.54 21.67 -33.69
CA LYS A 553 -32.36 22.16 -32.95
C LYS A 553 -31.55 20.96 -32.42
N ARG A 554 -30.35 20.72 -32.97
CA ARG A 554 -29.42 19.68 -32.45
C ARG A 554 -28.94 20.07 -31.05
N GLY A 555 -29.36 19.30 -30.04
CA GLY A 555 -28.96 19.46 -28.63
C GLY A 555 -27.49 19.09 -28.34
N LYS A 556 -27.21 18.73 -27.08
CA LYS A 556 -25.87 18.31 -26.64
C LYS A 556 -25.30 17.19 -27.53
N PRO A 557 -23.97 17.11 -27.73
CA PRO A 557 -23.37 16.00 -28.48
C PRO A 557 -23.74 14.65 -27.89
N ARG A 558 -24.07 13.68 -28.75
CA ARG A 558 -24.07 12.27 -28.37
C ARG A 558 -22.63 11.82 -28.08
N ILE A 559 -22.48 10.78 -27.26
CA ILE A 559 -21.20 10.07 -27.07
C ILE A 559 -20.66 9.57 -28.43
N ALA A 560 -19.37 9.25 -28.51
CA ALA A 560 -18.79 8.69 -29.74
C ALA A 560 -19.23 7.22 -29.93
N PHE A 561 -19.33 6.76 -31.18
CA PHE A 561 -19.75 5.39 -31.50
C PHE A 561 -18.72 4.31 -31.10
N ASN A 562 -17.45 4.71 -30.99
CA ASN A 562 -16.32 3.89 -30.55
C ASN A 562 -15.99 4.07 -29.05
N PHE A 563 -16.90 4.64 -28.26
CA PHE A 563 -16.84 4.62 -26.80
C PHE A 563 -17.51 3.32 -26.31
N PRO A 564 -16.93 2.57 -25.37
CA PRO A 564 -17.47 1.27 -24.96
C PRO A 564 -18.86 1.40 -24.33
N SER A 565 -19.69 0.38 -24.49
CA SER A 565 -20.88 0.20 -23.67
C SER A 565 -20.50 -0.14 -22.23
N PHE A 566 -21.45 -0.01 -21.30
CA PHE A 566 -21.21 -0.38 -19.91
C PHE A 566 -20.93 -1.88 -19.72
N GLU A 567 -21.49 -2.75 -20.57
CA GLU A 567 -21.25 -4.19 -20.49
C GLU A 567 -19.87 -4.60 -21.01
N GLU A 568 -19.34 -3.92 -22.03
CA GLU A 568 -17.95 -4.07 -22.47
C GLU A 568 -16.99 -3.53 -21.40
N TYR A 569 -17.22 -2.32 -20.91
CA TYR A 569 -16.41 -1.70 -19.86
C TYR A 569 -16.32 -2.54 -18.57
N LYS A 570 -17.43 -3.15 -18.13
CA LYS A 570 -17.42 -4.05 -16.96
C LYS A 570 -16.54 -5.28 -17.15
N LYS A 571 -16.39 -5.80 -18.39
CA LYS A 571 -15.52 -6.94 -18.69
C LYS A 571 -14.05 -6.52 -18.78
N GLU A 572 -13.77 -5.37 -19.36
CA GLU A 572 -12.40 -4.86 -19.58
C GLU A 572 -11.75 -4.28 -18.32
N CYS A 573 -12.54 -3.73 -17.40
CA CYS A 573 -12.04 -2.86 -16.34
C CYS A 573 -12.38 -3.29 -14.90
N ALA A 574 -13.16 -4.35 -14.65
CA ALA A 574 -13.47 -4.77 -13.28
C ALA A 574 -12.33 -5.58 -12.61
N PHE A 575 -11.93 -5.20 -11.40
CA PHE A 575 -11.00 -5.98 -10.57
C PHE A 575 -11.76 -6.92 -9.62
N GLY A 576 -12.21 -8.04 -10.18
CA GLY A 576 -13.01 -9.04 -9.46
C GLY A 576 -14.38 -8.51 -9.02
N GLU A 577 -14.86 -8.95 -7.85
CA GLU A 577 -16.22 -8.69 -7.38
C GLU A 577 -16.36 -7.48 -6.44
N ASN A 578 -15.31 -6.66 -6.32
CA ASN A 578 -15.11 -5.78 -5.16
C ASN A 578 -15.43 -4.30 -5.39
N GLY A 579 -15.86 -3.94 -6.60
CA GLY A 579 -16.02 -2.55 -7.02
C GLY A 579 -14.70 -1.83 -7.33
N LEU A 580 -13.53 -2.47 -7.19
CA LEU A 580 -12.29 -1.93 -7.74
C LEU A 580 -12.30 -2.00 -9.27
N VAL A 581 -11.60 -1.05 -9.87
CA VAL A 581 -11.60 -0.79 -11.31
C VAL A 581 -10.17 -0.57 -11.79
N TRP A 582 -9.81 -1.17 -12.91
CA TRP A 582 -8.63 -0.78 -13.68
C TRP A 582 -8.93 0.53 -14.42
N ASP A 583 -8.25 1.60 -14.02
CA ASP A 583 -8.31 2.89 -14.71
C ASP A 583 -6.94 3.20 -15.32
N GLU A 584 -6.96 3.95 -16.42
CA GLU A 584 -5.77 4.26 -17.22
C GLU A 584 -5.16 5.57 -16.72
N ILE A 585 -3.84 5.69 -16.63
CA ILE A 585 -3.17 6.96 -16.30
C ILE A 585 -3.23 7.87 -17.53
N GLU A 586 -3.87 9.04 -17.39
CA GLU A 586 -3.89 10.06 -18.46
C GLU A 586 -2.66 10.98 -18.39
N LYS A 587 -2.20 11.32 -17.17
CA LYS A 587 -1.11 12.28 -17.00
C LYS A 587 -0.24 11.98 -15.77
N ILE A 588 1.06 12.27 -15.86
CA ILE A 588 1.97 12.29 -14.71
C ILE A 588 2.72 13.63 -14.66
N GLU A 589 2.45 14.46 -13.65
CA GLU A 589 3.09 15.75 -13.44
C GLU A 589 4.16 15.67 -12.34
N LYS A 590 5.39 16.13 -12.62
CA LYS A 590 6.45 16.26 -11.62
C LYS A 590 6.36 17.65 -10.97
N ILE A 591 5.90 17.73 -9.72
CA ILE A 591 5.55 18.99 -9.04
C ILE A 591 6.60 19.35 -7.97
N PRO A 592 7.20 20.55 -8.03
CA PRO A 592 8.05 21.06 -6.95
C PRO A 592 7.28 21.15 -5.64
N TYR A 593 7.76 20.48 -4.59
CA TYR A 593 7.05 20.37 -3.32
C TYR A 593 8.02 20.35 -2.13
N ARG A 594 7.80 21.29 -1.20
CA ARG A 594 8.66 21.62 -0.05
C ARG A 594 7.83 21.75 1.23
N ASP A 595 7.19 20.67 1.60
CA ASP A 595 6.31 20.57 2.78
C ASP A 595 6.24 19.11 3.25
N PHE A 596 5.50 18.83 4.33
CA PHE A 596 5.39 17.50 4.90
C PHE A 596 4.65 16.52 4.00
N VAL A 597 5.21 15.32 3.86
CA VAL A 597 4.61 14.13 3.29
C VAL A 597 4.39 13.08 4.37
N PHE A 598 3.44 12.20 4.15
CA PHE A 598 2.85 11.33 5.17
C PHE A 598 2.71 9.91 4.65
N ASP A 599 2.75 8.93 5.54
CA ASP A 599 2.45 7.52 5.22
C ASP A 599 1.83 6.87 6.46
N PHE A 600 1.32 5.65 6.38
CA PHE A 600 1.03 4.87 7.58
C PHE A 600 1.08 3.38 7.33
N THR A 601 1.33 2.64 8.41
CA THR A 601 1.39 1.19 8.40
C THR A 601 0.22 0.58 9.17
N ILE A 602 -0.38 -0.45 8.56
CA ILE A 602 -1.61 -1.11 9.01
C ILE A 602 -1.34 -2.45 9.70
N LYS A 603 -2.34 -2.94 10.42
CA LYS A 603 -2.35 -4.23 11.15
C LYS A 603 -2.69 -5.43 10.25
N ASP A 604 -2.12 -5.48 9.04
CA ASP A 604 -2.27 -6.63 8.13
C ASP A 604 -1.01 -6.87 7.29
N ALA A 605 -0.70 -8.15 7.02
CA ALA A 605 0.48 -8.57 6.26
C ALA A 605 0.43 -8.22 4.76
N ASN A 606 -0.73 -7.88 4.20
CA ASN A 606 -0.85 -7.32 2.85
C ASN A 606 -0.30 -5.88 2.77
N HIS A 607 -0.05 -5.21 3.90
CA HIS A 607 0.61 -3.91 4.06
C HIS A 607 0.36 -2.90 2.93
N ASN A 608 -0.91 -2.54 2.76
CA ASN A 608 -1.38 -1.53 1.82
C ASN A 608 -2.61 -0.82 2.39
N PHE A 609 -3.11 0.22 1.72
CA PHE A 609 -4.32 0.97 2.10
C PHE A 609 -4.84 1.75 0.90
N ILE A 610 -6.10 2.20 0.93
CA ILE A 610 -6.72 2.99 -0.15
C ILE A 610 -6.49 4.49 0.08
N ALA A 611 -5.67 5.12 -0.78
CA ALA A 611 -5.22 6.53 -0.66
C ALA A 611 -5.53 7.33 -1.93
N SER A 612 -6.40 8.35 -1.87
CA SER A 612 -7.08 8.98 -3.03
C SER A 612 -7.52 7.96 -4.10
N ASN A 613 -7.89 6.76 -3.65
CA ASN A 613 -8.19 5.54 -4.42
C ASN A 613 -7.02 4.53 -4.79
N PHE A 614 -5.73 4.65 -4.38
CA PHE A 614 -4.47 3.87 -4.78
C PHE A 614 -3.70 3.07 -3.60
N VAL A 615 -2.43 2.45 -3.66
CA VAL A 615 -1.81 1.32 -2.76
C VAL A 615 -0.21 0.92 -2.74
N VAL A 616 0.54 0.41 -1.66
CA VAL A 616 2.09 0.50 -1.34
C VAL A 616 3.11 -0.72 -0.87
N SER A 617 4.54 -0.65 -0.74
CA SER A 617 5.63 -1.61 -0.08
C SER A 617 7.28 -1.47 -0.25
N ASN A 618 8.29 -2.33 0.30
CA ASN A 618 9.88 -2.17 0.48
C ASN A 618 11.05 -3.38 0.66
N CYS A 619 12.46 -3.21 0.85
CA CYS A 619 13.76 -4.10 0.50
C CYS A 619 15.04 -4.61 1.48
N GLY A 620 16.41 -4.77 1.09
CA GLY A 620 17.79 -5.36 1.72
C GLY A 620 18.77 -6.59 1.15
N VAL A 621 19.96 -7.19 1.69
CA VAL A 621 21.09 -8.19 1.07
C VAL A 621 21.92 -9.42 1.86
N ARG A 622 22.52 -10.59 1.28
CA ARG A 622 23.55 -11.77 1.70
C ARG A 622 24.39 -12.62 0.56
N VAL A 623 25.41 -13.54 0.80
CA VAL A 623 26.09 -14.65 -0.08
C VAL A 623 26.46 -16.08 0.51
N LEU A 624 26.63 -17.19 -0.29
CA LEU A 624 27.11 -18.60 -0.01
C LEU A 624 28.14 -19.20 -1.04
N THR A 625 28.87 -20.31 -0.75
CA THR A 625 29.80 -21.08 -1.66
C THR A 625 29.50 -22.60 -1.77
N SER A 626 30.07 -23.30 -2.79
CA SER A 626 29.94 -24.76 -3.00
C SER A 626 31.26 -25.46 -3.37
N GLU A 627 31.27 -26.80 -3.42
CA GLU A 627 32.42 -27.61 -3.90
C GLU A 627 32.41 -27.86 -5.43
N TRP A 628 31.32 -27.50 -6.12
CA TRP A 628 31.08 -27.82 -7.53
C TRP A 628 31.64 -26.75 -8.49
N LYS A 629 32.05 -27.16 -9.70
CA LYS A 629 32.38 -26.24 -10.81
C LYS A 629 31.21 -26.03 -11.76
N GLU A 630 31.31 -25.00 -12.61
CA GLU A 630 30.37 -24.76 -13.71
C GLU A 630 30.15 -26.00 -14.59
N SER A 631 31.22 -26.72 -14.95
CA SER A 631 31.18 -27.96 -15.73
C SER A 631 30.19 -28.97 -15.17
N ASP A 632 30.18 -29.10 -13.84
CA ASP A 632 29.52 -30.16 -13.11
C ASP A 632 28.04 -29.79 -12.90
N LEU A 633 27.78 -28.51 -12.59
CA LEU A 633 26.42 -28.02 -12.36
C LEU A 633 25.64 -27.78 -13.66
N LYS A 634 26.29 -27.50 -14.79
CA LYS A 634 25.63 -27.12 -16.05
C LYS A 634 24.47 -28.04 -16.50
N PRO A 635 24.54 -29.38 -16.36
CA PRO A 635 23.40 -30.27 -16.68
C PRO A 635 22.19 -30.15 -15.73
N TYR A 636 22.37 -29.55 -14.55
CA TYR A 636 21.35 -29.42 -13.51
C TYR A 636 20.97 -27.97 -13.19
N LEU A 637 21.68 -26.98 -13.74
CA LEU A 637 21.54 -25.56 -13.42
C LEU A 637 20.09 -25.05 -13.55
N GLU A 638 19.39 -25.39 -14.64
CA GLU A 638 17.98 -24.99 -14.77
C GLU A 638 17.08 -25.69 -13.75
N LYS A 639 17.26 -27.00 -13.53
CA LYS A 639 16.47 -27.76 -12.55
C LYS A 639 16.67 -27.20 -11.14
N LEU A 640 17.90 -26.80 -10.81
CA LEU A 640 18.24 -26.15 -9.54
C LEU A 640 17.63 -24.75 -9.43
N ALA A 641 17.74 -23.91 -10.47
CA ALA A 641 17.11 -22.59 -10.48
C ALA A 641 15.58 -22.67 -10.33
N ASN A 642 14.94 -23.64 -10.98
CA ASN A 642 13.51 -23.91 -10.83
C ASN A 642 13.13 -24.39 -9.42
N GLU A 643 13.93 -25.27 -8.79
CA GLU A 643 13.66 -25.76 -7.43
C GLU A 643 13.92 -24.67 -6.36
N ILE A 644 14.98 -23.88 -6.51
CA ILE A 644 15.25 -22.72 -5.63
C ILE A 644 14.10 -21.71 -5.73
N TYR A 645 13.65 -21.37 -6.93
CA TYR A 645 12.50 -20.48 -7.16
C TYR A 645 11.17 -21.02 -6.60
N LYS A 646 11.03 -22.35 -6.50
CA LYS A 646 9.90 -23.03 -5.88
C LYS A 646 9.96 -23.05 -4.35
N GLU A 647 11.15 -23.20 -3.77
CA GLU A 647 11.34 -23.32 -2.31
C GLU A 647 11.59 -21.99 -1.59
N VAL A 648 12.20 -20.99 -2.24
CA VAL A 648 12.46 -19.64 -1.71
C VAL A 648 11.37 -18.66 -2.17
N PRO A 649 10.48 -18.16 -1.29
CA PRO A 649 9.41 -17.26 -1.70
C PRO A 649 9.91 -15.86 -2.08
N SER A 650 9.55 -15.41 -3.28
CA SER A 650 9.60 -14.01 -3.70
C SER A 650 8.33 -13.24 -3.28
N GLY A 651 8.49 -11.92 -3.12
CA GLY A 651 7.38 -10.98 -3.05
C GLY A 651 6.83 -10.61 -1.67
N LEU A 652 5.85 -9.73 -1.71
CA LEU A 652 5.24 -9.08 -0.55
C LEU A 652 4.13 -9.95 0.04
N GLY A 653 4.24 -10.27 1.33
CA GLY A 653 3.23 -11.04 2.07
C GLY A 653 3.16 -12.54 1.77
N ARG A 654 4.06 -13.10 0.94
CA ARG A 654 4.11 -14.53 0.62
C ARG A 654 5.02 -15.34 1.55
N GLY A 655 4.54 -15.64 2.76
CA GLY A 655 5.13 -16.68 3.60
C GLY A 655 4.74 -18.10 3.15
N ARG A 656 5.64 -19.08 3.24
CA ARG A 656 5.40 -20.49 2.91
C ARG A 656 5.67 -21.38 4.15
N GLN A 657 4.67 -22.18 4.53
CA GLN A 657 4.68 -23.25 5.56
C GLN A 657 5.11 -22.91 7.00
N LEU A 658 6.22 -22.21 7.25
CA LEU A 658 6.68 -21.83 8.58
C LEU A 658 6.09 -20.48 9.00
N LYS A 659 5.59 -20.40 10.25
CA LYS A 659 5.08 -19.18 10.88
C LYS A 659 5.59 -19.13 12.31
N PHE A 660 6.45 -18.16 12.60
CA PHE A 660 6.91 -17.93 13.96
C PHE A 660 5.81 -17.19 14.75
N SER A 661 5.50 -17.67 15.95
CA SER A 661 4.71 -16.91 16.93
C SER A 661 5.50 -15.68 17.40
N ILE A 662 4.83 -14.74 18.09
CA ILE A 662 5.53 -13.56 18.62
C ILE A 662 6.64 -13.95 19.63
N PRO A 663 6.46 -14.89 20.58
CA PRO A 663 7.55 -15.36 21.44
C PRO A 663 8.72 -16.03 20.71
N GLU A 664 8.48 -16.69 19.57
CA GLU A 664 9.58 -17.24 18.74
C GLU A 664 10.26 -16.17 17.91
N LEU A 665 9.51 -15.16 17.45
CA LEU A 665 10.08 -13.99 16.79
C LEU A 665 10.92 -13.15 17.74
N ASP A 666 10.54 -13.05 19.01
CA ASP A 666 11.34 -12.34 20.03
C ASP A 666 12.67 -13.05 20.27
N LYS A 667 12.67 -14.39 20.28
CA LYS A 667 13.91 -15.20 20.25
C LYS A 667 14.72 -15.05 18.95
N ILE A 668 14.10 -14.74 17.81
CA ILE A 668 14.81 -14.36 16.57
C ILE A 668 15.41 -12.94 16.69
N LEU A 669 14.69 -12.00 17.30
CA LEU A 669 15.11 -10.61 17.47
C LEU A 669 16.30 -10.49 18.44
N GLU A 670 16.31 -11.28 19.51
CA GLU A 670 17.41 -11.31 20.50
C GLU A 670 18.47 -12.37 20.18
N GLY A 671 18.09 -13.48 19.54
CA GLY A 671 18.94 -14.64 19.30
C GLY A 671 19.54 -14.74 17.89
N GLY A 672 19.01 -14.00 16.91
CA GLY A 672 19.57 -13.89 15.55
C GLY A 672 19.75 -15.22 14.82
N VAL A 673 20.87 -15.35 14.10
CA VAL A 673 21.27 -16.60 13.43
C VAL A 673 21.51 -17.75 14.42
N PRO A 674 22.20 -17.58 15.57
CA PRO A 674 22.40 -18.64 16.56
C PRO A 674 21.11 -19.36 16.98
N TYR A 675 20.02 -18.62 17.23
CA TYR A 675 18.74 -19.23 17.59
C TYR A 675 18.15 -20.09 16.46
N LEU A 676 18.30 -19.68 15.19
CA LEU A 676 17.83 -20.49 14.06
C LEU A 676 18.68 -21.75 13.85
N VAL A 677 19.99 -21.68 14.09
CA VAL A 677 20.89 -22.85 14.05
C VAL A 677 20.56 -23.83 15.18
N GLU A 678 20.25 -23.34 16.39
CA GLU A 678 19.73 -24.16 17.51
C GLU A 678 18.42 -24.90 17.14
N LYS A 679 17.61 -24.36 16.22
CA LYS A 679 16.39 -25.00 15.68
C LYS A 679 16.61 -25.80 14.39
N GLY A 680 17.85 -26.06 14.00
CA GLY A 680 18.19 -26.87 12.82
C GLY A 680 18.03 -26.15 11.47
N TYR A 681 17.83 -24.83 11.46
CA TYR A 681 17.75 -24.01 10.24
C TYR A 681 19.13 -23.49 9.79
N GLY A 682 20.18 -24.27 10.02
CA GLY A 682 21.56 -23.93 9.67
C GLY A 682 22.59 -24.83 10.35
N GLU A 683 23.84 -24.43 10.24
CA GLU A 683 25.03 -25.12 10.78
C GLU A 683 25.86 -24.16 11.64
N LYS A 684 26.77 -24.68 12.47
CA LYS A 684 27.67 -23.88 13.33
C LYS A 684 28.47 -22.84 12.52
N GLU A 685 28.95 -23.23 11.35
CA GLU A 685 29.67 -22.36 10.41
C GLU A 685 28.82 -21.18 9.90
N ASP A 686 27.48 -21.26 9.93
CA ASP A 686 26.61 -20.15 9.53
C ASP A 686 26.61 -19.01 10.56
N ILE A 687 26.96 -19.31 11.81
CA ILE A 687 27.23 -18.30 12.84
C ILE A 687 28.62 -17.73 12.61
N GLU A 688 29.62 -18.62 12.46
CA GLU A 688 31.04 -18.26 12.36
C GLU A 688 31.37 -17.47 11.09
N ASN A 689 30.61 -17.64 10.02
CA ASN A 689 30.77 -16.90 8.77
C ASN A 689 29.70 -15.80 8.59
N CYS A 690 29.08 -15.31 9.66
CA CYS A 690 28.13 -14.18 9.61
C CYS A 690 28.68 -12.98 10.38
N GLU A 691 28.52 -11.76 9.85
CA GLU A 691 28.96 -10.52 10.53
C GLU A 691 28.38 -10.44 11.95
N ALA A 692 29.25 -10.20 12.94
CA ALA A 692 28.89 -10.22 14.37
C ALA A 692 28.14 -11.51 14.79
N GLY A 693 28.49 -12.65 14.21
CA GLY A 693 27.82 -13.93 14.48
C GLY A 693 26.36 -13.99 14.03
N GLY A 694 25.89 -13.02 13.24
CA GLY A 694 24.47 -12.84 12.93
C GLY A 694 23.61 -12.47 14.15
N LYS A 695 24.21 -11.95 15.22
CA LYS A 695 23.54 -11.46 16.43
C LYS A 695 24.29 -10.25 17.01
N LEU A 696 23.64 -9.08 17.01
CA LEU A 696 24.04 -7.96 17.84
C LEU A 696 23.63 -8.21 19.30
N PRO A 697 24.55 -8.08 20.28
CA PRO A 697 24.30 -8.47 21.67
C PRO A 697 23.45 -7.45 22.44
N TRP A 698 23.38 -6.21 21.98
CA TRP A 698 22.52 -5.16 22.53
C TRP A 698 21.07 -5.22 22.01
N ALA A 699 20.72 -6.22 21.20
CA ALA A 699 19.37 -6.39 20.68
C ALA A 699 18.38 -6.78 21.79
N ASP A 700 17.25 -6.07 21.83
CA ASP A 700 16.19 -6.24 22.84
C ASP A 700 14.84 -6.31 22.10
N ALA A 701 14.09 -7.41 22.26
CA ALA A 701 12.80 -7.53 21.61
C ALA A 701 11.74 -6.62 22.25
N SER A 702 11.90 -6.17 23.49
CA SER A 702 11.01 -5.18 24.13
C SER A 702 11.16 -3.78 23.51
N ALA A 703 12.35 -3.44 23.01
CA ALA A 703 12.62 -2.21 22.28
C ALA A 703 11.99 -2.20 20.86
N VAL A 704 11.61 -3.36 20.33
CA VAL A 704 10.92 -3.52 19.04
C VAL A 704 9.41 -3.55 19.27
N SER A 705 8.68 -2.65 18.61
CA SER A 705 7.23 -2.56 18.79
C SER A 705 6.52 -3.87 18.40
N SER A 706 5.45 -4.22 19.13
CA SER A 706 4.53 -5.31 18.76
C SER A 706 3.98 -5.15 17.34
N HIS A 707 3.99 -3.94 16.79
CA HIS A 707 3.70 -3.69 15.40
C HIS A 707 4.79 -4.22 14.45
N ALA A 708 6.05 -3.82 14.65
CA ALA A 708 7.18 -4.28 13.84
C ALA A 708 7.26 -5.81 13.83
N LYS A 709 7.08 -6.43 15.00
CA LYS A 709 6.94 -7.89 15.18
C LYS A 709 5.86 -8.50 14.28
N ASN A 710 4.64 -7.93 14.29
CA ASN A 710 3.54 -8.42 13.47
C ASN A 710 3.74 -8.25 11.95
N ARG A 711 4.56 -7.29 11.49
CA ARG A 711 4.98 -7.22 10.06
C ARG A 711 5.97 -8.32 9.70
N GLY A 712 6.93 -8.62 10.60
CA GLY A 712 8.02 -9.55 10.34
C GLY A 712 7.68 -11.04 10.46
N ARG A 713 6.79 -11.43 11.36
CA ARG A 713 6.56 -12.85 11.73
C ARG A 713 6.20 -13.78 10.54
N ASP A 714 5.46 -13.26 9.56
CA ASP A 714 4.97 -13.98 8.37
C ASP A 714 5.90 -13.77 7.15
N GLN A 715 7.07 -13.11 7.33
CA GLN A 715 8.00 -12.70 6.26
C GLN A 715 9.43 -13.26 6.44
N VAL A 716 9.70 -14.05 7.48
CA VAL A 716 11.01 -14.72 7.67
C VAL A 716 11.19 -15.82 6.61
N GLY A 717 12.36 -15.88 5.99
CA GLY A 717 12.65 -16.79 4.88
C GLY A 717 12.14 -16.29 3.52
N THR A 718 11.85 -15.00 3.36
CA THR A 718 11.35 -14.41 2.09
C THR A 718 12.38 -13.46 1.47
N LEU A 719 12.51 -13.49 0.14
CA LEU A 719 13.33 -12.51 -0.58
C LEU A 719 12.69 -11.13 -0.42
N GLY A 720 11.61 -10.88 -1.16
CA GLY A 720 11.00 -9.56 -1.28
C GLY A 720 10.97 -9.11 -2.72
N SER A 721 11.29 -7.84 -2.97
CA SER A 721 11.05 -7.09 -4.22
C SER A 721 12.13 -6.01 -4.45
N GLY A 722 11.99 -5.14 -5.46
CA GLY A 722 12.96 -4.06 -5.73
C GLY A 722 14.32 -4.60 -6.17
N ASN A 723 15.42 -4.22 -5.52
CA ASN A 723 16.76 -4.71 -5.87
C ASN A 723 17.02 -6.18 -5.43
N HIS A 724 16.02 -6.84 -4.85
CA HIS A 724 16.13 -8.21 -4.37
C HIS A 724 16.29 -9.25 -5.48
N PHE A 725 17.17 -10.21 -5.21
CA PHE A 725 17.46 -11.33 -6.07
C PHE A 725 18.10 -12.47 -5.28
N LEU A 726 18.21 -13.62 -5.91
CA LEU A 726 19.07 -14.72 -5.51
C LEU A 726 19.75 -15.20 -6.79
N GLU A 727 21.08 -15.25 -6.82
CA GLU A 727 21.83 -15.65 -8.02
C GLU A 727 22.65 -16.90 -7.77
N ILE A 728 22.56 -17.87 -8.68
CA ILE A 728 23.59 -18.90 -8.84
C ILE A 728 24.65 -18.28 -9.75
N GLN A 729 25.90 -18.22 -9.30
CA GLN A 729 27.00 -17.55 -9.99
C GLN A 729 28.22 -18.48 -10.08
N LYS A 730 29.19 -18.16 -10.95
CA LYS A 730 30.51 -18.80 -10.98
C LYS A 730 31.65 -17.82 -10.73
N VAL A 731 32.69 -18.28 -10.06
CA VAL A 731 33.94 -17.55 -9.86
C VAL A 731 34.73 -17.53 -11.17
N ALA A 732 34.72 -16.40 -11.88
CA ALA A 732 35.36 -16.26 -13.20
C ALA A 732 36.87 -16.01 -13.10
N GLU A 733 37.31 -15.31 -12.06
CA GLU A 733 38.67 -14.79 -11.94
C GLU A 733 39.07 -14.71 -10.46
N ILE A 734 40.32 -15.07 -10.15
CA ILE A 734 40.95 -14.90 -8.85
C ILE A 734 42.04 -13.84 -8.98
N PHE A 735 42.00 -12.83 -8.11
CA PHE A 735 43.01 -11.76 -8.03
C PHE A 735 44.00 -11.96 -6.87
N ASN A 736 43.71 -12.90 -5.97
CA ASN A 736 44.49 -13.14 -4.77
C ASN A 736 44.31 -14.58 -4.28
N GLU A 737 45.09 -15.50 -4.86
CA GLU A 737 45.02 -16.95 -4.61
C GLU A 737 45.15 -17.33 -3.12
N GLU A 738 45.99 -16.63 -2.35
CA GLU A 738 46.16 -16.85 -0.91
C GLU A 738 44.84 -16.64 -0.16
N VAL A 739 44.22 -15.47 -0.35
CA VAL A 739 42.97 -15.11 0.34
C VAL A 739 41.79 -15.88 -0.21
N ALA A 740 41.76 -16.17 -1.52
CA ALA A 740 40.76 -17.01 -2.13
C ALA A 740 40.78 -18.44 -1.54
N LYS A 741 41.97 -19.05 -1.41
CA LYS A 741 42.16 -20.34 -0.74
C LYS A 741 41.66 -20.32 0.71
N THR A 742 41.98 -19.29 1.49
CA THR A 742 41.47 -19.13 2.87
C THR A 742 39.94 -18.92 2.91
N PHE A 743 39.38 -18.26 1.91
CA PHE A 743 37.92 -18.09 1.77
C PHE A 743 37.21 -19.41 1.38
N GLY A 744 37.94 -20.38 0.82
CA GLY A 744 37.36 -21.58 0.20
C GLY A 744 36.80 -21.26 -1.18
N VAL A 745 37.45 -20.35 -1.90
CA VAL A 745 37.04 -19.79 -3.19
C VAL A 745 38.09 -20.15 -4.24
N PHE A 746 37.66 -20.69 -5.38
CA PHE A 746 38.56 -21.12 -6.46
C PHE A 746 37.93 -20.89 -7.84
N LYS A 747 38.74 -20.89 -8.90
CA LYS A 747 38.27 -20.61 -10.26
C LYS A 747 37.24 -21.65 -10.75
N ASP A 748 36.24 -21.17 -11.47
CA ASP A 748 35.09 -21.88 -12.03
C ASP A 748 34.13 -22.52 -11.00
N GLN A 749 34.36 -22.30 -9.70
CA GLN A 749 33.49 -22.71 -8.59
C GLN A 749 32.10 -22.07 -8.68
N ILE A 750 31.05 -22.82 -8.33
CA ILE A 750 29.70 -22.31 -8.12
C ILE A 750 29.52 -21.70 -6.73
N VAL A 751 28.89 -20.53 -6.69
CA VAL A 751 28.51 -19.79 -5.47
C VAL A 751 27.05 -19.30 -5.59
N VAL A 752 26.41 -18.96 -4.47
CA VAL A 752 25.00 -18.52 -4.45
C VAL A 752 24.82 -17.21 -3.67
N MET A 753 24.49 -16.12 -4.35
CA MET A 753 24.18 -14.82 -3.74
C MET A 753 22.70 -14.73 -3.34
N VAL A 754 22.37 -14.07 -2.22
CA VAL A 754 21.01 -13.98 -1.65
C VAL A 754 20.70 -12.54 -1.22
N HIS A 755 20.29 -11.68 -2.14
CA HIS A 755 20.04 -10.27 -1.89
C HIS A 755 18.64 -10.04 -1.24
N CYS A 756 18.51 -10.13 0.10
CA CYS A 756 17.27 -9.74 0.81
C CYS A 756 17.42 -9.12 2.23
N GLY A 757 16.40 -8.41 2.75
CA GLY A 757 16.52 -7.52 3.92
C GLY A 757 15.74 -7.86 5.18
N SER A 758 15.59 -6.86 6.06
CA SER A 758 14.77 -6.87 7.29
C SER A 758 13.26 -6.79 7.05
N ARG A 759 12.86 -6.87 5.76
CA ARG A 759 11.46 -6.89 5.28
C ARG A 759 10.63 -5.76 5.91
N GLY A 760 9.37 -6.01 6.25
CA GLY A 760 8.52 -5.01 6.92
C GLY A 760 8.96 -4.65 8.35
N LEU A 761 9.78 -5.46 9.01
CA LEU A 761 10.12 -5.25 10.43
C LEU A 761 11.12 -4.11 10.63
N GLY A 762 12.25 -4.10 9.91
CA GLY A 762 13.27 -3.07 10.09
C GLY A 762 12.83 -1.68 9.63
N HIS A 763 12.02 -1.62 8.56
CA HIS A 763 11.29 -0.42 8.17
C HIS A 763 10.47 0.13 9.33
N GLN A 764 9.73 -0.73 10.02
CA GLN A 764 8.87 -0.31 11.13
C GLN A 764 9.68 0.17 12.33
N VAL A 765 10.77 -0.52 12.69
CA VAL A 765 11.68 -0.07 13.74
C VAL A 765 12.24 1.32 13.43
N CYS A 766 12.78 1.55 12.23
CA CYS A 766 13.34 2.87 11.90
C CYS A 766 12.25 3.96 11.88
N SER A 767 11.05 3.61 11.38
CA SER A 767 9.86 4.46 11.46
C SER A 767 9.55 4.83 12.92
N ASP A 768 9.46 3.82 13.80
CA ASP A 768 9.12 3.93 15.23
C ASP A 768 9.95 5.02 15.91
N TYR A 769 11.28 4.96 15.76
CA TYR A 769 12.21 5.87 16.43
C TYR A 769 12.29 7.26 15.80
N LEU A 770 12.06 7.45 14.49
CA LEU A 770 12.05 8.80 13.90
C LEU A 770 10.96 9.70 14.49
N ARG A 771 9.71 9.20 14.63
CA ARG A 771 8.63 10.04 15.20
C ARG A 771 8.86 10.34 16.68
N GLU A 772 9.51 9.44 17.42
CA GLU A 772 9.92 9.68 18.80
C GLU A 772 11.05 10.72 18.87
N PHE A 773 12.03 10.65 17.97
CA PHE A 773 13.22 11.50 18.02
C PHE A 773 12.93 12.96 17.65
N ILE A 774 12.07 13.25 16.67
CA ILE A 774 11.75 14.64 16.26
C ILE A 774 11.39 15.57 17.45
N PRO A 775 10.41 15.26 18.33
CA PRO A 775 10.08 16.12 19.47
C PRO A 775 11.15 16.13 20.56
N LEU A 776 11.87 15.03 20.78
CA LEU A 776 12.97 14.95 21.75
C LEU A 776 14.15 15.83 21.32
N MET A 777 14.54 15.74 20.05
CA MET A 777 15.58 16.54 19.40
C MET A 777 15.33 18.03 19.58
N LEU A 778 14.10 18.49 19.29
CA LEU A 778 13.74 19.91 19.30
C LEU A 778 13.54 20.47 20.72
N ASN A 779 12.83 19.74 21.59
CA ASN A 779 12.34 20.29 22.85
C ASN A 779 13.21 19.92 24.06
N LYS A 780 13.58 18.63 24.18
CA LYS A 780 14.30 18.07 25.34
C LYS A 780 15.80 18.30 25.21
N TYR A 781 16.37 17.93 24.05
CA TYR A 781 17.81 17.97 23.79
C TYR A 781 18.26 19.21 23.01
N LYS A 782 17.32 19.94 22.39
CA LYS A 782 17.55 21.20 21.65
C LYS A 782 18.67 21.12 20.60
N ILE A 783 18.82 19.95 19.99
CA ILE A 783 19.87 19.66 19.00
C ILE A 783 19.49 20.35 17.68
N LYS A 784 20.44 21.11 17.13
CA LYS A 784 20.34 21.68 15.79
C LYS A 784 20.99 20.72 14.78
N VAL A 785 20.27 20.45 13.70
CA VAL A 785 20.70 19.63 12.55
C VAL A 785 20.38 20.40 11.25
N PRO A 786 21.14 20.19 10.15
CA PRO A 786 20.95 20.94 8.92
C PRO A 786 19.67 20.57 8.16
N ASP A 787 19.16 19.35 8.34
CA ASP A 787 17.85 18.92 7.85
C ASP A 787 17.12 18.12 8.94
N ARG A 788 15.78 18.21 8.98
CA ARG A 788 14.92 17.43 9.88
C ARG A 788 14.95 15.94 9.58
N GLU A 789 15.39 15.53 8.38
CA GLU A 789 15.62 14.12 8.05
C GLU A 789 16.68 13.47 8.98
N PHE A 790 17.59 14.26 9.59
CA PHE A 790 18.54 13.83 10.62
C PHE A 790 17.95 13.78 12.05
N ALA A 791 16.68 13.39 12.21
CA ALA A 791 16.05 13.34 13.54
C ALA A 791 16.85 12.43 14.49
N CYS A 792 17.24 12.96 15.65
CA CYS A 792 18.25 12.35 16.51
C CYS A 792 18.10 12.69 17.99
N VAL A 793 18.74 11.90 18.85
CA VAL A 793 18.90 12.16 20.29
C VAL A 793 20.36 11.86 20.70
N PRO A 794 20.85 12.33 21.87
CA PRO A 794 22.17 11.97 22.35
C PRO A 794 22.31 10.45 22.49
N PHE A 795 23.41 9.89 22.01
CA PHE A 795 23.59 8.44 21.87
C PHE A 795 23.34 7.68 23.18
N ASN A 796 23.85 8.21 24.29
CA ASN A 796 23.77 7.62 25.61
C ASN A 796 22.41 7.84 26.35
N SER A 797 21.44 8.54 25.74
CA SER A 797 20.13 8.78 26.37
C SER A 797 19.30 7.49 26.50
N PRO A 798 18.29 7.43 27.40
CA PRO A 798 17.39 6.27 27.49
C PRO A 798 16.72 5.93 26.16
N GLU A 799 16.35 6.94 25.37
CA GLU A 799 15.75 6.79 24.05
C GLU A 799 16.79 6.41 22.98
N GLY A 800 18.01 6.96 23.07
CA GLY A 800 19.13 6.60 22.19
C GLY A 800 19.55 5.14 22.33
N LYS A 801 19.74 4.68 23.58
CA LYS A 801 20.04 3.28 23.92
C LYS A 801 18.94 2.32 23.46
N ARG A 802 17.68 2.70 23.63
CA ARG A 802 16.55 1.88 23.18
C ARG A 802 16.43 1.82 21.64
N ALA A 803 16.74 2.92 20.94
CA ALA A 803 16.80 2.92 19.47
C ALA A 803 17.94 2.04 18.93
N LEU A 804 19.11 2.08 19.56
CA LEU A 804 20.23 1.18 19.27
C LEU A 804 19.81 -0.29 19.46
N ALA A 805 19.12 -0.60 20.57
CA ALA A 805 18.64 -1.94 20.88
C ALA A 805 17.63 -2.46 19.85
N ALA A 806 16.67 -1.62 19.46
CA ALA A 806 15.70 -1.95 18.41
C ALA A 806 16.36 -2.10 17.03
N SER A 807 17.34 -1.25 16.69
CA SER A 807 18.15 -1.37 15.46
C SER A 807 18.95 -2.68 15.44
N GLY A 808 19.53 -3.07 16.58
CA GLY A 808 20.19 -4.37 16.75
C GLY A 808 19.23 -5.54 16.48
N ALA A 809 18.03 -5.49 17.06
CA ALA A 809 17.00 -6.50 16.84
C ALA A 809 16.50 -6.53 15.37
N ALA A 810 16.38 -5.38 14.70
CA ALA A 810 16.04 -5.32 13.28
C ALA A 810 17.14 -5.91 12.37
N ALA A 811 18.42 -5.79 12.75
CA ALA A 811 19.53 -6.44 12.08
C ALA A 811 19.54 -7.96 12.33
N ASN A 812 19.29 -8.40 13.56
CA ASN A 812 19.13 -9.82 13.92
C ASN A 812 18.03 -10.50 13.10
N TYR A 813 16.87 -9.84 12.94
CA TYR A 813 15.82 -10.28 12.04
C TYR A 813 16.28 -10.35 10.57
N ALA A 814 17.10 -9.41 10.11
CA ALA A 814 17.62 -9.40 8.74
C ALA A 814 18.55 -10.60 8.46
N TRP A 815 19.52 -10.84 9.35
CA TRP A 815 20.40 -12.01 9.26
C TRP A 815 19.59 -13.32 9.37
N ALA A 816 18.60 -13.38 10.27
CA ALA A 816 17.73 -14.53 10.44
C ALA A 816 16.84 -14.81 9.20
N ASN A 817 16.33 -13.77 8.53
CA ASN A 817 15.61 -13.90 7.26
C ASN A 817 16.50 -14.58 6.19
N ARG A 818 17.76 -14.14 6.09
CA ARG A 818 18.75 -14.64 5.13
C ARG A 818 19.25 -16.04 5.48
N GLN A 819 19.27 -16.39 6.76
CA GLN A 819 19.53 -17.75 7.24
C GLN A 819 18.41 -18.73 6.86
N MET A 820 17.14 -18.34 7.03
CA MET A 820 16.02 -19.18 6.57
C MET A 820 16.04 -19.42 5.05
N ILE A 821 16.41 -18.41 4.25
CA ILE A 821 16.63 -18.60 2.81
C ILE A 821 17.82 -19.53 2.54
N THR A 822 18.92 -19.41 3.29
CA THR A 822 20.07 -20.32 3.18
C THR A 822 19.67 -21.78 3.42
N HIS A 823 18.84 -22.04 4.42
CA HIS A 823 18.26 -23.36 4.67
C HIS A 823 17.38 -23.84 3.49
N PHE A 824 16.53 -22.98 2.93
CA PHE A 824 15.72 -23.33 1.75
C PHE A 824 16.56 -23.57 0.48
N VAL A 825 17.67 -22.84 0.29
CA VAL A 825 18.64 -23.08 -0.78
C VAL A 825 19.35 -24.42 -0.60
N ARG A 826 19.82 -24.75 0.60
CA ARG A 826 20.40 -26.08 0.92
C ARG A 826 19.41 -27.21 0.65
N LYS A 827 18.14 -27.02 1.02
CA LYS A 827 17.06 -27.96 0.71
C LYS A 827 16.88 -28.16 -0.80
N ALA A 828 16.80 -27.07 -1.58
CA ALA A 828 16.67 -27.15 -3.04
C ALA A 828 17.91 -27.80 -3.71
N TRP A 829 19.11 -27.48 -3.24
CA TRP A 829 20.37 -28.09 -3.66
C TRP A 829 20.36 -29.61 -3.44
N LYS A 830 20.02 -30.06 -2.22
CA LYS A 830 19.89 -31.49 -1.90
C LYS A 830 18.76 -32.18 -2.66
N ASN A 831 17.62 -31.51 -2.89
CA ASN A 831 16.51 -32.05 -3.70
C ASN A 831 16.90 -32.31 -5.17
N VAL A 832 17.78 -31.48 -5.75
CA VAL A 832 18.13 -31.56 -7.18
C VAL A 832 19.38 -32.40 -7.42
N LEU A 833 20.38 -32.30 -6.54
CA LEU A 833 21.66 -32.98 -6.69
C LEU A 833 21.76 -34.28 -5.87
N GLY A 834 21.09 -34.39 -4.72
CA GLY A 834 21.31 -35.48 -3.77
C GLY A 834 22.66 -35.34 -3.03
N GLU A 835 23.14 -36.41 -2.39
CA GLU A 835 24.37 -36.36 -1.57
C GLU A 835 25.63 -35.98 -2.37
N ARG A 836 25.70 -36.36 -3.66
CA ARG A 836 26.75 -35.91 -4.59
C ARG A 836 26.85 -34.39 -4.73
N GLY A 837 25.80 -33.64 -4.36
CA GLY A 837 25.80 -32.18 -4.36
C GLY A 837 26.82 -31.56 -3.40
N GLY A 838 27.36 -32.33 -2.46
CA GLY A 838 28.32 -31.81 -1.47
C GLY A 838 27.70 -30.74 -0.57
N LYS A 839 28.56 -29.97 0.09
CA LYS A 839 28.14 -28.92 1.04
C LYS A 839 28.02 -27.55 0.38
N LEU A 840 26.96 -26.82 0.73
CA LEU A 840 26.84 -25.37 0.49
C LEU A 840 27.22 -24.60 1.76
N SER A 841 28.45 -24.13 1.84
CA SER A 841 28.96 -23.39 3.01
C SER A 841 28.58 -21.91 2.97
N LEU A 842 28.40 -21.28 4.14
CA LEU A 842 28.34 -19.82 4.21
C LEU A 842 29.75 -19.26 4.00
N LEU A 843 29.96 -18.44 2.96
CA LEU A 843 31.20 -17.69 2.80
C LEU A 843 31.19 -16.49 3.74
N TYR A 844 30.26 -15.55 3.52
CA TYR A 844 30.02 -14.46 4.44
C TYR A 844 28.60 -13.88 4.30
N ASP A 845 28.08 -13.30 5.38
CA ASP A 845 26.89 -12.45 5.38
C ASP A 845 27.26 -11.10 6.03
N VAL A 846 26.95 -10.00 5.36
CA VAL A 846 27.32 -8.64 5.76
C VAL A 846 26.17 -7.64 5.54
N ALA A 847 26.01 -6.71 6.47
CA ALA A 847 25.03 -5.65 6.41
C ALA A 847 25.62 -4.35 5.84
N HIS A 848 24.77 -3.53 5.22
CA HIS A 848 25.14 -2.26 4.60
C HIS A 848 24.23 -1.07 4.99
N ASN A 849 23.15 -1.32 5.74
CA ASN A 849 22.26 -0.31 6.34
C ASN A 849 22.20 -0.57 7.86
N ILE A 850 23.28 -0.26 8.58
CA ILE A 850 23.51 -0.71 9.95
C ILE A 850 24.23 0.35 10.80
N ILE A 851 24.02 0.27 12.12
CA ILE A 851 24.80 1.00 13.13
C ILE A 851 25.61 -0.03 13.91
N LYS A 852 26.92 0.17 14.00
CA LYS A 852 27.83 -0.65 14.83
C LYS A 852 28.54 0.22 15.86
N ILE A 853 28.59 -0.22 17.11
CA ILE A 853 29.55 0.31 18.09
C ILE A 853 30.91 -0.33 17.78
N GLU A 854 31.91 0.50 17.51
CA GLU A 854 33.27 0.09 17.13
C GLU A 854 34.30 1.00 17.84
N LYS A 855 35.55 0.55 17.95
CA LYS A 855 36.62 1.28 18.65
C LYS A 855 37.74 1.68 17.69
N TYR A 856 38.21 2.92 17.80
CA TYR A 856 39.27 3.49 16.96
C TYR A 856 40.20 4.41 17.77
N ASN A 857 41.45 4.55 17.34
CA ASN A 857 42.34 5.58 17.87
C ASN A 857 42.07 6.90 17.12
N ILE A 858 41.55 7.92 17.83
CA ILE A 858 41.13 9.19 17.23
C ILE A 858 41.79 10.32 18.02
N GLY A 859 42.84 10.92 17.44
CA GLY A 859 43.61 11.99 18.08
C GLY A 859 44.49 11.49 19.25
N GLY A 860 45.07 10.29 19.12
CA GLY A 860 45.94 9.69 20.14
C GLY A 860 45.20 9.12 21.35
N LYS A 861 43.89 8.88 21.24
CA LYS A 861 43.04 8.33 22.31
C LYS A 861 42.12 7.27 21.72
N GLU A 862 41.95 6.14 22.43
CA GLU A 862 40.88 5.20 22.09
C GLU A 862 39.52 5.88 22.28
N LYS A 863 38.70 5.83 21.24
CA LYS A 863 37.31 6.26 21.25
C LYS A 863 36.40 5.13 20.83
N GLU A 864 35.28 5.04 21.52
CA GLU A 864 34.13 4.26 21.09
C GLU A 864 33.22 5.14 20.22
N VAL A 865 32.83 4.63 19.06
CA VAL A 865 32.02 5.34 18.07
C VAL A 865 30.92 4.44 17.50
N ALA A 866 29.75 5.02 17.29
CA ALA A 866 28.67 4.45 16.51
C ALA A 866 28.89 4.75 15.03
N VAL A 867 29.46 3.79 14.31
CA VAL A 867 29.64 3.87 12.85
C VAL A 867 28.29 3.56 12.20
N HIS A 868 27.65 4.62 11.70
CA HIS A 868 26.45 4.53 10.87
C HIS A 868 26.90 4.28 9.43
N ARG A 869 26.45 3.18 8.83
CA ARG A 869 26.72 2.81 7.43
C ARG A 869 25.41 2.64 6.66
N LYS A 870 25.32 3.23 5.47
CA LYS A 870 24.11 3.22 4.63
C LYS A 870 24.45 3.08 3.16
N GLY A 871 24.08 1.95 2.57
CA GLY A 871 24.66 1.50 1.31
C GLY A 871 26.19 1.41 1.39
N ALA A 872 26.74 1.06 2.56
CA ALA A 872 28.18 0.94 2.76
C ALA A 872 28.49 -0.26 3.68
N THR A 873 29.49 -1.05 3.32
CA THR A 873 29.80 -2.35 3.92
C THR A 873 30.97 -2.25 4.89
N ARG A 874 31.02 -3.07 5.93
CA ARG A 874 32.18 -3.18 6.83
C ARG A 874 33.29 -4.03 6.20
N ALA A 875 34.55 -3.64 6.39
CA ALA A 875 35.73 -4.19 5.73
C ALA A 875 36.95 -4.25 6.69
N PHE A 876 36.82 -4.96 7.82
CA PHE A 876 37.89 -5.02 8.82
C PHE A 876 39.20 -5.69 8.32
N PRO A 877 40.37 -5.26 8.84
CA PRO A 877 41.70 -5.66 8.34
C PRO A 877 42.20 -6.98 8.93
N PRO A 878 43.25 -7.60 8.34
CA PRO A 878 43.98 -8.70 8.96
C PRO A 878 44.36 -8.41 10.42
N GLY A 879 44.07 -9.36 11.31
CA GLY A 879 44.34 -9.31 12.74
C GLY A 879 43.24 -8.67 13.61
N HIS A 880 42.18 -8.12 13.03
CA HIS A 880 41.11 -7.47 13.82
C HIS A 880 40.29 -8.48 14.64
N SER A 881 40.03 -8.18 15.92
CA SER A 881 39.46 -9.12 16.90
C SER A 881 38.02 -9.56 16.64
N GLU A 882 37.21 -8.74 15.96
CA GLU A 882 35.86 -9.12 15.50
C GLU A 882 35.86 -10.05 14.26
N ILE A 883 37.01 -10.33 13.64
CA ILE A 883 37.08 -11.27 12.52
C ILE A 883 37.26 -12.69 13.06
N GLN A 884 36.43 -13.58 12.57
CA GLN A 884 36.36 -14.97 12.98
C GLN A 884 37.61 -15.73 12.50
N GLU A 885 38.07 -16.70 13.29
CA GLU A 885 39.45 -17.25 13.21
C GLU A 885 39.87 -17.68 11.79
N LYS A 886 38.95 -18.27 11.02
CA LYS A 886 39.14 -18.66 9.60
C LYS A 886 39.65 -17.52 8.71
N TYR A 887 39.17 -16.30 8.93
CA TYR A 887 39.46 -15.13 8.09
C TYR A 887 40.43 -14.13 8.74
N LYS A 888 40.69 -14.29 10.04
CA LYS A 888 41.45 -13.36 10.89
C LYS A 888 42.83 -13.02 10.32
N ASN A 889 43.54 -13.98 9.74
CA ASN A 889 44.88 -13.77 9.15
C ASN A 889 44.86 -13.05 7.79
N VAL A 890 43.72 -13.04 7.08
CA VAL A 890 43.60 -12.48 5.72
C VAL A 890 42.75 -11.21 5.65
N GLY A 891 41.94 -10.92 6.66
CA GLY A 891 41.00 -9.80 6.70
C GLY A 891 39.55 -10.24 6.47
N GLN A 892 38.60 -9.35 6.77
CA GLN A 892 37.17 -9.67 6.70
C GLN A 892 36.72 -9.83 5.24
N PRO A 893 35.97 -10.89 4.87
CA PRO A 893 35.32 -10.95 3.57
C PRO A 893 34.36 -9.77 3.38
N VAL A 894 34.34 -9.25 2.15
CA VAL A 894 33.48 -8.15 1.70
C VAL A 894 32.78 -8.61 0.43
N ILE A 895 31.47 -8.36 0.34
CA ILE A 895 30.61 -8.83 -0.74
C ILE A 895 30.02 -7.63 -1.45
N ILE A 896 30.34 -7.46 -2.73
CA ILE A 896 29.81 -6.39 -3.58
C ILE A 896 28.88 -7.00 -4.63
N PRO A 897 27.55 -7.04 -4.41
CA PRO A 897 26.58 -7.33 -5.46
C PRO A 897 26.68 -6.30 -6.59
N GLY A 898 26.69 -6.79 -7.83
CA GLY A 898 26.44 -5.93 -9.00
C GLY A 898 24.93 -5.71 -9.20
N SER A 899 24.50 -6.04 -10.41
CA SER A 899 23.12 -6.06 -10.87
C SER A 899 22.88 -7.36 -11.65
N MET A 900 21.62 -7.71 -11.92
CA MET A 900 21.29 -8.97 -12.59
C MET A 900 21.89 -9.05 -14.00
N GLY A 901 22.98 -9.81 -14.14
CA GLY A 901 23.74 -9.96 -15.38
C GLY A 901 25.00 -9.12 -15.53
N THR A 902 25.45 -8.42 -14.47
CA THR A 902 26.83 -7.92 -14.36
C THR A 902 27.64 -8.81 -13.42
N ALA A 903 28.94 -8.55 -13.27
CA ALA A 903 29.73 -9.20 -12.24
C ALA A 903 29.26 -8.82 -10.83
N SER A 904 29.61 -9.66 -9.86
CA SER A 904 29.70 -9.34 -8.43
C SER A 904 31.13 -9.63 -7.97
N TYR A 905 31.55 -9.07 -6.84
CA TYR A 905 32.92 -9.25 -6.34
C TYR A 905 32.96 -9.75 -4.90
N ILE A 906 33.95 -10.60 -4.64
CA ILE A 906 34.48 -10.82 -3.29
C ILE A 906 35.74 -9.98 -3.14
N LEU A 907 35.74 -9.11 -2.14
CA LEU A 907 36.89 -8.33 -1.71
C LEU A 907 37.28 -8.76 -0.29
N VAL A 908 38.39 -8.22 0.23
CA VAL A 908 38.81 -8.38 1.63
C VAL A 908 39.21 -7.04 2.24
N GLY A 909 38.91 -6.83 3.51
CA GLY A 909 39.30 -5.63 4.25
C GLY A 909 40.82 -5.45 4.39
N ARG A 910 41.28 -4.20 4.56
CA ARG A 910 42.71 -3.84 4.63
C ARG A 910 42.97 -2.79 5.71
N LYS A 911 44.22 -2.68 6.19
CA LYS A 911 44.61 -1.77 7.28
C LYS A 911 44.47 -0.30 6.87
N GLU A 912 44.77 -0.02 5.62
CA GLU A 912 44.64 1.26 4.94
C GLU A 912 43.20 1.82 5.00
N GLY A 913 42.20 0.94 5.12
CA GLY A 913 40.78 1.30 5.30
C GLY A 913 40.42 1.95 6.64
N GLU A 914 41.34 2.09 7.60
CA GLU A 914 41.06 2.72 8.90
C GLU A 914 40.61 4.19 8.76
N GLU A 915 41.14 4.90 7.76
CA GLU A 915 40.73 6.26 7.39
C GLU A 915 39.22 6.38 7.10
N ALA A 916 38.60 5.29 6.62
CA ALA A 916 37.17 5.20 6.32
C ALA A 916 36.37 4.46 7.41
N PHE A 917 36.92 4.32 8.61
CA PHE A 917 36.37 3.46 9.67
C PHE A 917 36.09 2.04 9.16
N TYR A 918 37.08 1.45 8.48
CA TYR A 918 37.01 0.13 7.85
C TYR A 918 35.69 -0.09 7.08
N SER A 919 35.37 0.84 6.19
CA SER A 919 34.14 0.84 5.39
C SER A 919 34.43 0.93 3.89
N THR A 920 33.51 0.38 3.10
CA THR A 920 33.62 0.24 1.64
C THR A 920 32.23 0.28 0.97
N CYS A 921 32.14 0.17 -0.35
CA CYS A 921 30.85 0.17 -1.08
C CYS A 921 29.93 -1.01 -0.70
N HIS A 922 28.65 -0.96 -1.08
CA HIS A 922 27.70 -2.08 -0.94
C HIS A 922 27.24 -2.69 -2.27
N GLY A 923 27.59 -2.08 -3.40
CA GLY A 923 27.22 -2.58 -4.71
C GLY A 923 27.66 -1.64 -5.82
N ALA A 924 27.00 -1.69 -6.97
CA ALA A 924 27.29 -0.78 -8.09
C ALA A 924 26.78 0.67 -7.87
N GLY A 925 25.66 0.85 -7.16
CA GLY A 925 24.96 2.14 -7.09
C GLY A 925 24.27 2.52 -8.41
N ARG A 926 23.22 3.34 -8.37
CA ARG A 926 22.38 3.60 -9.55
C ARG A 926 22.84 4.82 -10.35
N THR A 927 23.00 4.64 -11.67
CA THR A 927 23.11 5.75 -12.65
C THR A 927 21.74 6.22 -13.14
N MET A 928 20.76 5.31 -13.13
CA MET A 928 19.42 5.54 -13.65
C MET A 928 18.37 5.13 -12.62
N SER A 929 17.40 6.00 -12.35
CA SER A 929 16.17 5.58 -11.67
C SER A 929 15.50 4.42 -12.43
N ARG A 930 14.80 3.49 -11.76
CA ARG A 930 14.31 2.25 -12.39
C ARG A 930 13.39 2.48 -13.61
N HIS A 931 12.80 3.66 -13.78
CA HIS A 931 12.04 4.05 -14.99
C HIS A 931 12.74 4.94 -16.01
N ALA A 932 13.92 5.48 -15.70
CA ALA A 932 14.82 5.76 -16.80
C ALA A 932 15.15 4.42 -17.48
N ALA A 933 15.44 3.36 -16.70
CA ALA A 933 15.65 2.00 -17.20
C ALA A 933 14.42 1.39 -17.93
N ILE A 934 13.24 1.27 -17.30
CA ILE A 934 12.02 0.71 -17.96
C ILE A 934 11.69 1.41 -19.29
N ARG A 935 11.86 2.73 -19.38
CA ARG A 935 11.50 3.48 -20.61
C ARG A 935 12.51 3.31 -21.74
N THR A 936 13.78 2.98 -21.44
CA THR A 936 14.83 2.82 -22.46
C THR A 936 15.23 1.37 -22.71
N LEU A 937 14.77 0.41 -21.90
CA LEU A 937 15.22 -0.99 -21.91
C LEU A 937 14.03 -1.95 -21.80
N SER A 938 13.89 -2.85 -22.77
CA SER A 938 12.84 -3.88 -22.75
C SER A 938 13.24 -5.06 -21.86
N GLY A 939 12.40 -5.39 -20.88
CA GLY A 939 12.61 -6.55 -20.00
C GLY A 939 12.75 -7.87 -20.77
N LYS A 940 12.03 -8.03 -21.88
CA LYS A 940 12.15 -9.22 -22.76
C LYS A 940 13.51 -9.25 -23.47
N GLU A 941 13.98 -8.11 -23.97
CA GLU A 941 15.28 -8.02 -24.64
C GLU A 941 16.42 -8.21 -23.64
N ILE A 942 16.26 -7.75 -22.39
CA ILE A 942 17.20 -8.05 -21.31
C ILE A 942 17.22 -9.55 -21.02
N VAL A 943 16.08 -10.22 -20.81
CA VAL A 943 16.06 -11.69 -20.64
C VAL A 943 16.76 -12.37 -21.82
N GLN A 944 16.43 -12.02 -23.06
CA GLN A 944 17.08 -12.60 -24.24
C GLN A 944 18.58 -12.28 -24.36
N ALA A 945 19.04 -11.12 -23.88
CA ALA A 945 20.45 -10.76 -23.85
C ALA A 945 21.21 -11.47 -22.71
N LEU A 946 20.54 -11.81 -21.62
CA LEU A 946 21.06 -12.63 -20.52
C LEU A 946 21.12 -14.11 -20.93
N GLU A 947 20.06 -14.64 -21.54
CA GLU A 947 20.03 -15.99 -22.13
C GLU A 947 21.12 -16.19 -23.19
N LYS A 948 21.34 -15.19 -24.06
CA LYS A 948 22.47 -15.18 -25.03
C LYS A 948 23.86 -15.14 -24.38
N LYS A 949 23.97 -14.70 -23.13
CA LYS A 949 25.19 -14.80 -22.30
C LYS A 949 25.26 -16.11 -21.49
N GLY A 950 24.29 -17.01 -21.64
CA GLY A 950 24.18 -18.26 -20.88
C GLY A 950 23.55 -18.11 -19.49
N ILE A 951 22.91 -16.97 -19.20
CA ILE A 951 22.37 -16.62 -17.88
C ILE A 951 20.87 -16.89 -17.86
N ILE A 952 20.45 -17.85 -17.03
CA ILE A 952 19.05 -18.25 -16.86
C ILE A 952 18.31 -17.22 -15.99
N VAL A 953 17.15 -16.72 -16.42
CA VAL A 953 16.32 -15.81 -15.61
C VAL A 953 15.05 -16.51 -15.13
N LYS A 954 14.74 -16.40 -13.83
CA LYS A 954 13.50 -16.90 -13.20
C LYS A 954 12.78 -15.73 -12.51
N CYS A 955 11.67 -15.33 -13.11
CA CYS A 955 10.88 -14.15 -12.76
C CYS A 955 9.40 -14.35 -13.15
N TYR A 956 8.48 -13.80 -12.36
CA TYR A 956 7.08 -13.59 -12.70
C TYR A 956 6.85 -12.25 -13.44
N SER A 957 7.79 -11.29 -13.36
CA SER A 957 7.66 -9.91 -13.83
C SER A 957 8.83 -9.48 -14.73
N LEU A 958 8.57 -9.39 -16.04
CA LEU A 958 9.52 -8.80 -17.00
C LEU A 958 9.79 -7.31 -16.75
N ARG A 959 8.90 -6.60 -16.03
CA ARG A 959 9.19 -5.25 -15.53
C ARG A 959 10.23 -5.25 -14.43
N GLY A 960 10.17 -6.18 -13.48
CA GLY A 960 11.18 -6.30 -12.42
C GLY A 960 12.59 -6.55 -12.98
N ILE A 961 12.67 -7.15 -14.17
CA ILE A 961 13.89 -7.26 -14.98
C ILE A 961 14.29 -5.90 -15.60
N ALA A 962 13.36 -5.19 -16.24
CA ALA A 962 13.63 -3.87 -16.83
C ALA A 962 14.02 -2.79 -15.80
N GLU A 963 13.49 -2.87 -14.58
CA GLU A 963 13.80 -1.97 -13.46
C GLU A 963 15.23 -2.13 -12.93
N GLU A 964 15.74 -3.36 -12.94
CA GLU A 964 17.03 -3.76 -12.37
C GLU A 964 18.09 -4.10 -13.44
N ALA A 965 17.87 -3.63 -14.66
CA ALA A 965 18.74 -3.82 -15.81
C ALA A 965 20.21 -3.39 -15.56
N PRO A 966 21.21 -4.14 -16.06
CA PRO A 966 22.63 -3.79 -15.99
C PRO A 966 22.97 -2.34 -16.32
N GLN A 967 22.32 -1.77 -17.34
CA GLN A 967 22.55 -0.42 -17.84
C GLN A 967 22.06 0.66 -16.85
N ALA A 968 21.27 0.31 -15.84
CA ALA A 968 20.70 1.24 -14.87
C ALA A 968 21.59 1.53 -13.65
N TYR A 969 22.73 0.85 -13.58
CA TYR A 969 23.72 0.89 -12.51
C TYR A 969 25.03 1.54 -13.00
N LYS A 970 25.91 1.94 -12.07
CA LYS A 970 27.31 2.25 -12.43
C LYS A 970 27.99 0.95 -12.87
N ASN A 971 29.12 1.05 -13.56
CA ASN A 971 29.94 -0.13 -13.80
C ASN A 971 30.53 -0.62 -12.46
N VAL A 972 30.09 -1.80 -12.02
CA VAL A 972 30.56 -2.45 -10.77
C VAL A 972 32.08 -2.67 -10.80
N ASP A 973 32.65 -2.94 -11.98
CA ASP A 973 34.09 -3.10 -12.15
C ASP A 973 34.83 -1.79 -11.82
N GLU A 974 34.33 -0.64 -12.29
CA GLU A 974 34.90 0.69 -11.98
C GLU A 974 34.75 1.04 -10.49
N VAL A 975 33.59 0.79 -9.88
CA VAL A 975 33.35 1.01 -8.45
C VAL A 975 34.34 0.21 -7.59
N VAL A 976 34.55 -1.06 -7.94
CA VAL A 976 35.51 -1.94 -7.24
C VAL A 976 36.95 -1.50 -7.50
N GLU A 977 37.26 -0.95 -8.67
CA GLU A 977 38.61 -0.42 -8.96
C GLU A 977 38.93 0.83 -8.12
N VAL A 978 37.98 1.73 -7.90
CA VAL A 978 38.15 2.86 -6.96
C VAL A 978 38.38 2.34 -5.54
N VAL A 979 37.55 1.41 -5.06
CA VAL A 979 37.72 0.76 -3.73
C VAL A 979 39.08 0.10 -3.59
N HIS A 980 39.58 -0.52 -4.66
CA HIS A 980 40.85 -1.23 -4.66
C HIS A 980 42.05 -0.30 -4.51
N ASN A 981 42.10 0.74 -5.34
CA ASN A 981 43.25 1.64 -5.43
C ASN A 981 43.19 2.78 -4.40
N ALA A 982 42.03 3.05 -3.81
CA ALA A 982 41.89 3.85 -2.58
C ALA A 982 42.30 3.11 -1.29
N GLY A 983 42.67 1.83 -1.37
CA GLY A 983 43.10 1.03 -0.21
C GLY A 983 41.97 0.50 0.68
N LEU A 984 40.70 0.81 0.39
CA LEU A 984 39.55 0.43 1.22
C LEU A 984 39.32 -1.08 1.30
N SER A 985 39.57 -1.82 0.20
CA SER A 985 39.47 -3.28 0.17
C SER A 985 40.38 -3.86 -0.92
N LYS A 986 40.86 -5.12 -0.80
CA LYS A 986 41.62 -5.80 -1.86
C LYS A 986 40.69 -6.68 -2.68
N LYS A 987 40.80 -6.66 -4.02
CA LYS A 987 40.14 -7.67 -4.88
C LYS A 987 40.59 -9.08 -4.48
N VAL A 988 39.65 -10.01 -4.38
CA VAL A 988 39.93 -11.44 -4.15
C VAL A 988 39.43 -12.28 -5.32
N ALA A 989 38.15 -12.11 -5.69
CA ALA A 989 37.56 -12.85 -6.82
C ALA A 989 36.48 -12.04 -7.56
N LYS A 990 36.40 -12.23 -8.88
CA LYS A 990 35.27 -11.80 -9.73
C LYS A 990 34.31 -12.96 -9.90
N ILE A 991 33.03 -12.71 -9.67
CA ILE A 991 31.97 -13.69 -9.83
C ILE A 991 31.01 -13.20 -10.92
N ILE A 992 30.49 -14.08 -11.77
CA ILE A 992 29.49 -13.74 -12.78
C ILE A 992 28.27 -14.67 -12.68
N PRO A 993 27.03 -14.16 -12.82
CA PRO A 993 25.82 -14.97 -12.71
C PRO A 993 25.68 -16.00 -13.82
N LEU A 994 25.11 -17.16 -13.46
CA LEU A 994 24.67 -18.23 -14.35
C LEU A 994 23.15 -18.43 -14.27
N ALA A 995 22.52 -18.14 -13.13
CA ALA A 995 21.07 -18.04 -13.01
C ALA A 995 20.68 -16.92 -12.03
N VAL A 996 19.61 -16.18 -12.35
CA VAL A 996 19.04 -15.10 -11.54
C VAL A 996 17.59 -15.45 -11.19
N ILE A 997 17.31 -15.58 -9.89
CA ILE A 997 15.98 -15.77 -9.32
C ILE A 997 15.56 -14.41 -8.73
N LYS A 998 14.54 -13.76 -9.30
CA LYS A 998 14.22 -12.37 -8.96
C LYS A 998 13.30 -12.26 -7.74
N GLY A 999 13.53 -11.26 -6.88
CA GLY A 999 12.56 -10.79 -5.89
C GLY A 999 11.56 -9.82 -6.51
N GLU A 1000 10.26 -10.06 -6.28
CA GLU A 1000 9.10 -9.50 -7.02
C GLU A 1000 7.87 -9.27 -6.13
#